data_AF-A0A3A9XS96-F1
#
_entry.id   AF-A0A3A9XS96-F1
#
_cell.length_a   1.000
_cell.length_b   1.000
_cell.length_c   1.000
_cell.angle_alpha   90.00
_cell.angle_beta   90.00
_cell.angle_gamma   90.00
#
_symmetry.space_group_name_H-M   'P 1'
#
loop_
_entity.id
_entity.type
_entity.pdbx_description
1 polymer ?
#
loop_
_entity_poly.entity_id
_entity_poly.type
_entity_poly.pdbx_seq_one_letter_code
_entity_poly.pdbx_strand_id
1 'polypeptide(L)'
;MPPEESGTGLGGGEPDLRLAGLAVATWLTALAGLHVGAPTVLLVAAVAAVFCVAGSLHLLGLLGRPGRRARRHGWIAVAVGLGVVCGGTVGAARLAVRDAAALRTLAEQGASVSAELVVREDPRPIRSTTGRPGTLLVPTELVELRRPGGTRITGPAQVLVLAANPAWQGLLPGQRLTAQGPLDVPRGGDLTAAVLSADGPPLRHGPPSWAQRAAGSLRAGLQRACAPLPDEQGGLLPGLVVGDTSRLLPAVEEDFRATGMTHLNAVSGSNVAIVVGAVLLLARWCRAGPWLAAGLCGVALVGFVILVRPSPSVVRAATMGAIGLAALAAGRPRAALPALAAAVTVLVLVDPALAGDAGFALSVLATGGLLLLAPRWRDGLRRRGVPPGLAEALAVPAAAQLACAPVVAGISGTVSLVAVPANLLAVPAIAPATVLGVLAAILSPLWSAGAEFAAWLASWPAWWLVLVARHGARLPAGTLPWPDGVWGALLLAASTVALLVAVRRPVVRRLVAVVSVAAVLGALPVRLVARGWPPAGWVVVACAVGQGDAVVLPISAGRAVVVDAGPEPAAVDGCLRRLGVREVPLLVVSHYHADHVGGVAGVFRGRRVAAVVTPAWGEPEGGQGLVRAAAVAGRARLSTVSAGWAYRAGGTELVVLGPPHPLRGTRSDPNNNSLVVRATVAGVRILLPGDAETEEQRALLDRLPPAALRAEVLKVAHHGSAYQDPAFLDSVRPAVALVPVGTGNTYGHPHPELLAHLARGGARVLRTDTDGDAAAVSGDRGLAVVARGVPAGGR
;
A
#
# COMPACT_ATOMS: atom_id res chain seq x y z
N MET A 1 -57.33 26.20 17.58
CA MET A 1 -56.10 26.75 18.20
C MET A 1 -55.66 25.79 19.29
N PRO A 2 -54.36 25.52 19.44
CA PRO A 2 -53.75 24.20 19.17
C PRO A 2 -53.01 23.67 20.45
N PRO A 3 -52.28 22.52 20.50
CA PRO A 3 -51.44 21.92 19.44
C PRO A 3 -51.68 20.44 19.10
N GLU A 4 -51.70 20.17 17.78
CA GLU A 4 -51.40 18.87 17.17
C GLU A 4 -49.87 18.69 17.11
N GLU A 5 -49.40 17.54 17.60
CA GLU A 5 -48.01 17.11 17.50
C GLU A 5 -47.67 16.69 16.07
N SER A 6 -46.90 17.54 15.37
CA SER A 6 -46.24 17.19 14.11
C SER A 6 -45.02 16.29 14.37
N GLY A 7 -45.27 15.02 14.66
CA GLY A 7 -44.26 13.96 14.65
C GLY A 7 -43.84 13.63 13.22
N THR A 8 -42.77 14.26 12.73
CA THR A 8 -42.12 13.89 11.46
C THR A 8 -41.44 12.53 11.61
N GLY A 9 -42.23 11.46 11.47
CA GLY A 9 -41.73 10.10 11.34
C GLY A 9 -40.84 9.96 10.10
N LEU A 10 -39.53 9.85 10.32
CA LEU A 10 -38.54 9.41 9.34
C LEU A 10 -38.77 7.92 9.00
N GLY A 11 -39.88 7.62 8.32
CA GLY A 11 -40.21 6.29 7.80
C GLY A 11 -39.36 5.98 6.57
N GLY A 12 -38.47 4.99 6.70
CA GLY A 12 -37.63 4.49 5.61
C GLY A 12 -38.45 3.79 4.53
N GLY A 13 -38.66 4.47 3.40
CA GLY A 13 -39.13 3.82 2.17
C GLY A 13 -38.11 2.78 1.68
N GLU A 14 -38.60 1.72 1.05
CA GLU A 14 -37.74 0.72 0.40
C GLU A 14 -36.84 1.40 -0.66
N PRO A 15 -35.54 1.05 -0.74
CA PRO A 15 -34.63 1.63 -1.71
C PRO A 15 -35.05 1.27 -3.15
N ASP A 16 -35.11 2.28 -4.03
CA ASP A 16 -35.37 2.05 -5.45
C ASP A 16 -34.15 1.41 -6.13
N LEU A 17 -34.26 0.11 -6.43
CA LEU A 17 -33.20 -0.72 -7.02
C LEU A 17 -33.32 -0.87 -8.54
N ARG A 18 -34.28 -0.19 -9.20
CA ARG A 18 -34.58 -0.42 -10.62
C ARG A 18 -33.38 -0.15 -11.55
N LEU A 19 -32.59 0.88 -11.25
CA LEU A 19 -31.38 1.23 -12.01
C LEU A 19 -30.12 0.48 -11.58
N ALA A 20 -30.14 -0.21 -10.43
CA ALA A 20 -28.96 -0.91 -9.91
C ALA A 20 -28.55 -2.05 -10.85
N GLY A 21 -29.52 -2.77 -11.43
CA GLY A 21 -29.28 -3.84 -12.40
C GLY A 21 -28.59 -3.34 -13.67
N LEU A 22 -29.01 -2.17 -14.19
CA LEU A 22 -28.38 -1.52 -15.34
C LEU A 22 -26.90 -1.22 -15.05
N ALA A 23 -26.62 -0.56 -13.92
CA ALA A 23 -25.27 -0.16 -13.55
C ALA A 23 -24.32 -1.35 -13.33
N VAL A 24 -24.77 -2.37 -12.61
CA VAL A 24 -23.98 -3.59 -12.36
C VAL A 24 -23.72 -4.34 -13.66
N ALA A 25 -24.73 -4.47 -14.53
CA ALA A 25 -24.56 -5.13 -15.82
C ALA A 25 -23.58 -4.38 -16.72
N THR A 26 -23.74 -3.05 -16.86
CA THR A 26 -22.80 -2.22 -17.64
C THR A 26 -21.36 -2.36 -17.12
N TRP A 27 -21.17 -2.32 -15.80
CA TRP A 27 -19.85 -2.46 -15.20
C TRP A 27 -19.26 -3.86 -15.41
N LEU A 28 -19.99 -4.93 -15.10
CA LEU A 28 -19.50 -6.30 -15.27
C LEU A 28 -19.22 -6.65 -16.72
N THR A 29 -20.05 -6.18 -17.66
CA THR A 29 -19.81 -6.40 -19.09
C THR A 29 -18.57 -5.64 -19.57
N ALA A 30 -18.37 -4.39 -19.15
CA ALA A 30 -17.16 -3.65 -19.46
C ALA A 30 -15.91 -4.34 -18.87
N LEU A 31 -15.97 -4.76 -17.61
CA LEU A 31 -14.88 -5.48 -16.93
C LEU A 31 -14.54 -6.80 -17.62
N ALA A 32 -15.55 -7.62 -17.92
CA ALA A 32 -15.35 -8.88 -18.66
C ALA A 32 -14.76 -8.60 -20.06
N GLY A 33 -15.20 -7.53 -20.71
CA GLY A 33 -14.70 -7.15 -22.02
C GLY A 33 -13.19 -6.90 -22.07
N LEU A 34 -12.61 -6.35 -21.00
CA LEU A 34 -11.16 -6.14 -20.89
C LEU A 34 -10.34 -7.43 -21.06
N HIS A 35 -10.94 -8.59 -20.80
CA HIS A 35 -10.28 -9.91 -20.81
C HIS A 35 -10.65 -10.84 -21.98
N VAL A 36 -11.82 -10.69 -22.61
CA VAL A 36 -12.37 -11.68 -23.57
C VAL A 36 -12.31 -11.21 -25.05
N GLY A 37 -11.99 -9.93 -25.30
CA GLY A 37 -11.81 -9.35 -26.63
C GLY A 37 -13.09 -8.83 -27.29
N ALA A 38 -12.95 -7.91 -28.26
CA ALA A 38 -14.08 -7.19 -28.86
C ALA A 38 -15.18 -8.06 -29.52
N PRO A 39 -14.86 -9.12 -30.31
CA PRO A 39 -15.88 -9.90 -31.02
C PRO A 39 -16.84 -10.63 -30.07
N THR A 40 -16.29 -11.23 -29.01
CA THR A 40 -17.07 -11.96 -28.01
C THR A 40 -18.01 -11.02 -27.26
N VAL A 41 -17.53 -9.82 -26.91
CA VAL A 41 -18.33 -8.79 -26.23
C VAL A 41 -19.47 -8.29 -27.12
N LEU A 42 -19.21 -8.08 -28.41
CA LEU A 42 -20.23 -7.71 -29.40
C LEU A 42 -21.31 -8.78 -29.55
N LEU A 43 -20.93 -10.06 -29.59
CA LEU A 43 -21.88 -11.17 -29.66
C LEU A 43 -22.79 -11.18 -28.43
N VAL A 44 -22.22 -11.05 -27.23
CA VAL A 44 -22.98 -10.99 -25.97
C VAL A 44 -23.94 -9.78 -25.97
N ALA A 45 -23.48 -8.61 -26.43
CA ALA A 45 -24.32 -7.42 -26.55
C ALA A 45 -25.47 -7.61 -27.55
N ALA A 46 -25.20 -8.23 -28.71
CA ALA A 46 -26.24 -8.49 -29.72
C ALA A 46 -27.31 -9.46 -29.20
N VAL A 47 -26.90 -10.55 -28.56
CA VAL A 47 -27.82 -11.51 -27.93
C VAL A 47 -28.67 -10.83 -26.85
N ALA A 48 -28.04 -10.02 -25.98
CA ALA A 48 -28.77 -9.25 -24.97
C ALA A 48 -29.77 -8.26 -25.58
N ALA A 49 -29.43 -7.60 -26.70
CA ALA A 49 -30.33 -6.68 -27.39
C ALA A 49 -31.59 -7.38 -27.89
N VAL A 50 -31.46 -8.57 -28.49
CA VAL A 50 -32.60 -9.37 -28.94
C VAL A 50 -33.53 -9.72 -27.77
N PHE A 51 -32.98 -10.19 -26.65
CA PHE A 51 -33.77 -10.49 -25.45
C PHE A 51 -34.42 -9.24 -24.84
N CYS A 52 -33.76 -8.09 -24.88
CA CYS A 52 -34.34 -6.83 -24.41
C CYS A 52 -35.54 -6.39 -25.24
N VAL A 53 -35.44 -6.49 -26.57
CA VAL A 53 -36.53 -6.15 -27.49
C VAL A 53 -37.69 -7.12 -27.29
N ALA A 54 -37.44 -8.43 -27.30
CA ALA A 54 -38.48 -9.44 -27.06
C ALA A 54 -39.15 -9.28 -25.69
N GLY A 55 -38.37 -9.04 -24.63
CA GLY A 55 -38.87 -8.79 -23.29
C GLY A 55 -39.72 -7.51 -23.19
N SER A 56 -39.28 -6.42 -23.83
CA SER A 56 -40.03 -5.17 -23.87
C SER A 56 -41.36 -5.32 -24.61
N LEU A 57 -41.35 -5.98 -25.78
CA LEU A 57 -42.56 -6.27 -26.55
C LEU A 57 -43.54 -7.17 -25.78
N HIS A 58 -43.05 -8.16 -25.04
CA HIS A 58 -43.88 -9.00 -24.18
C HIS A 58 -44.49 -8.21 -23.00
N LEU A 59 -43.73 -7.31 -22.36
CA LEU A 59 -44.21 -6.48 -21.26
C LEU A 59 -45.24 -5.43 -21.71
N LEU A 60 -45.09 -4.92 -22.93
CA LEU A 60 -46.05 -4.01 -23.58
C LEU A 60 -47.32 -4.73 -24.05
N GLY A 61 -47.36 -6.07 -24.00
CA GLY A 61 -48.53 -6.87 -24.38
C GLY A 61 -48.61 -7.23 -25.86
N LEU A 62 -47.56 -6.94 -26.64
CA LEU A 62 -47.50 -7.16 -28.09
C LEU A 62 -47.14 -8.61 -28.45
N LEU A 63 -46.51 -9.35 -27.53
CA LEU A 63 -46.16 -10.79 -27.66
C LEU A 63 -46.89 -11.66 -26.62
N GLY A 64 -48.15 -11.31 -26.32
CA GLY A 64 -49.00 -12.04 -25.35
C GLY A 64 -49.24 -11.28 -24.04
N ARG A 65 -50.02 -11.87 -23.13
CA ARG A 65 -50.39 -11.25 -21.84
C ARG A 65 -49.33 -11.54 -20.77
N PRO A 66 -48.54 -10.56 -20.31
CA PRO A 66 -47.52 -10.79 -19.31
C PRO A 66 -48.14 -11.13 -17.95
N GLY A 67 -47.70 -12.22 -17.34
CA GLY A 67 -48.12 -12.62 -15.99
C GLY A 67 -47.73 -11.59 -14.94
N ARG A 68 -48.34 -11.65 -13.74
CA ARG A 68 -48.09 -10.71 -12.63
C ARG A 68 -46.60 -10.59 -12.25
N ARG A 69 -45.84 -11.69 -12.24
CA ARG A 69 -44.39 -11.67 -11.95
C ARG A 69 -43.58 -10.99 -13.05
N ALA A 70 -43.94 -11.22 -14.32
CA ALA A 70 -43.29 -10.60 -15.48
C ALA A 70 -43.51 -9.08 -15.47
N ARG A 71 -44.74 -8.60 -15.21
CA ARG A 71 -44.98 -7.15 -15.05
C ARG A 71 -44.19 -6.50 -13.91
N ARG A 72 -43.97 -7.22 -12.80
CA ARG A 72 -43.28 -6.69 -11.61
C ARG A 72 -41.75 -6.62 -11.78
N HIS A 73 -41.12 -7.61 -12.41
CA HIS A 73 -39.66 -7.71 -12.50
C HIS A 73 -39.11 -7.61 -13.93
N GLY A 74 -39.96 -7.69 -14.95
CA GLY A 74 -39.52 -7.71 -16.35
C GLY A 74 -38.78 -6.46 -16.76
N TRP A 75 -39.21 -5.28 -16.30
CA TRP A 75 -38.49 -4.03 -16.55
C TRP A 75 -37.10 -3.99 -15.90
N ILE A 76 -36.88 -4.72 -14.80
CA ILE A 76 -35.55 -4.86 -14.19
C ILE A 76 -34.67 -5.74 -15.09
N ALA A 77 -35.21 -6.84 -15.61
CA ALA A 77 -34.49 -7.70 -16.55
C ALA A 77 -34.13 -6.97 -17.85
N VAL A 78 -35.05 -6.16 -18.39
CA VAL A 78 -34.78 -5.28 -19.54
C VAL A 78 -33.69 -4.25 -19.21
N ALA A 79 -33.72 -3.63 -18.03
CA ALA A 79 -32.69 -2.69 -17.61
C ALA A 79 -31.31 -3.36 -17.47
N VAL A 80 -31.24 -4.57 -16.92
CA VAL A 80 -30.00 -5.38 -16.85
C VAL A 80 -29.50 -5.67 -18.27
N GLY A 81 -30.37 -6.16 -19.16
CA GLY A 81 -29.98 -6.46 -20.53
C GLY A 81 -29.53 -5.23 -21.30
N LEU A 82 -30.20 -4.08 -21.13
CA LEU A 82 -29.77 -2.79 -21.69
C LEU A 82 -28.38 -2.42 -21.18
N GLY A 83 -28.08 -2.72 -19.92
CA GLY A 83 -26.76 -2.50 -19.33
C GLY A 83 -25.67 -3.31 -20.01
N VAL A 84 -25.96 -4.59 -20.31
CA VAL A 84 -25.08 -5.47 -21.09
C VAL A 84 -24.89 -4.93 -22.51
N VAL A 85 -25.96 -4.46 -23.16
CA VAL A 85 -25.89 -3.89 -24.51
C VAL A 85 -25.02 -2.63 -24.54
N CYS A 86 -25.27 -1.67 -23.65
CA CYS A 86 -24.52 -0.42 -23.62
C CYS A 86 -23.05 -0.65 -23.22
N GLY A 87 -22.81 -1.44 -22.16
CA GLY A 87 -21.46 -1.75 -21.71
C GLY A 87 -20.67 -2.56 -22.75
N GLY A 88 -21.33 -3.50 -23.42
CA GLY A 88 -20.72 -4.34 -24.44
C GLY A 88 -20.41 -3.57 -25.73
N THR A 89 -21.33 -2.74 -26.23
CA THR A 89 -21.10 -1.97 -27.46
C THR A 89 -19.97 -0.95 -27.29
N VAL A 90 -20.01 -0.16 -26.21
CA VAL A 90 -18.94 0.82 -25.91
C VAL A 90 -17.63 0.12 -25.60
N GLY A 91 -17.66 -0.93 -24.77
CA GLY A 91 -16.47 -1.72 -24.43
C GLY A 91 -15.80 -2.29 -25.67
N ALA A 92 -16.58 -2.91 -26.57
CA ALA A 92 -16.06 -3.44 -27.83
C ALA A 92 -15.48 -2.35 -28.74
N ALA A 93 -16.11 -1.17 -28.82
CA ALA A 93 -15.58 -0.05 -29.59
C ALA A 93 -14.20 0.41 -29.08
N ARG A 94 -14.02 0.49 -27.75
CA ARG A 94 -12.72 0.85 -27.16
C ARG A 94 -11.68 -0.28 -27.30
N LEU A 95 -12.09 -1.53 -27.16
CA LEU A 95 -11.23 -2.70 -27.36
C LEU A 95 -10.75 -2.80 -28.82
N ALA A 96 -11.60 -2.47 -29.79
CA ALA A 96 -11.20 -2.43 -31.21
C ALA A 96 -10.08 -1.40 -31.47
N VAL A 97 -10.06 -0.29 -30.73
CA VAL A 97 -8.96 0.70 -30.80
C VAL A 97 -7.70 0.18 -30.10
N ARG A 98 -7.84 -0.45 -28.93
CA ARG A 98 -6.72 -1.07 -28.19
C ARG A 98 -6.03 -2.16 -29.03
N ASP A 99 -6.84 -3.05 -29.61
CA ASP A 99 -6.39 -4.23 -30.34
C ASP A 99 -6.16 -3.94 -31.84
N ALA A 100 -6.01 -2.66 -32.21
CA ALA A 100 -5.77 -2.24 -33.59
C ALA A 100 -4.51 -2.92 -34.13
N ALA A 101 -4.66 -3.71 -35.20
CA ALA A 101 -3.60 -4.54 -35.76
C ALA A 101 -2.32 -3.76 -36.09
N ALA A 102 -2.44 -2.51 -36.55
CA ALA A 102 -1.31 -1.67 -36.89
C ALA A 102 -0.44 -1.33 -35.66
N LEU A 103 -1.05 -0.98 -34.52
CA LEU A 103 -0.32 -0.68 -33.28
C LEU A 103 0.29 -1.95 -32.67
N ARG A 104 -0.50 -3.03 -32.64
CA ARG A 104 -0.07 -4.32 -32.11
C ARG A 104 1.14 -4.88 -32.84
N THR A 105 1.12 -4.85 -34.18
CA THR A 105 2.24 -5.30 -35.01
C THR A 105 3.52 -4.51 -34.73
N LEU A 106 3.41 -3.20 -34.49
CA LEU A 106 4.58 -2.37 -34.15
C LEU A 106 5.13 -2.66 -32.75
N ALA A 107 4.25 -2.91 -31.78
CA ALA A 107 4.63 -3.29 -30.43
C ALA A 107 5.31 -4.67 -30.38
N GLU A 108 4.75 -5.66 -31.10
CA GLU A 108 5.34 -7.02 -31.21
C GLU A 108 6.70 -7.01 -31.91
N GLN A 109 6.94 -6.06 -32.83
CA GLN A 109 8.22 -5.87 -33.52
C GLN A 109 9.26 -5.10 -32.70
N GLY A 110 8.92 -4.55 -31.53
CA GLY A 110 9.85 -3.68 -30.79
C GLY A 110 10.20 -2.39 -31.55
N ALA A 111 9.32 -1.91 -32.43
CA ALA A 111 9.67 -0.87 -33.39
C ALA A 111 9.91 0.49 -32.70
N SER A 112 11.02 1.15 -33.03
CA SER A 112 11.28 2.54 -32.61
C SER A 112 10.36 3.51 -33.35
N VAL A 113 9.64 4.34 -32.60
CA VAL A 113 8.63 5.28 -33.12
C VAL A 113 8.80 6.66 -32.51
N SER A 114 8.25 7.67 -33.19
CA SER A 114 8.02 9.00 -32.65
C SER A 114 6.53 9.19 -32.43
N ALA A 115 6.11 9.41 -31.19
CA ALA A 115 4.71 9.52 -30.80
C ALA A 115 4.41 10.93 -30.26
N GLU A 116 3.38 11.58 -30.80
CA GLU A 116 2.72 12.73 -30.18
C GLU A 116 1.67 12.23 -29.20
N LEU A 117 1.81 12.65 -27.94
CA LEU A 117 1.11 12.13 -26.79
C LEU A 117 0.50 13.27 -25.98
N VAL A 118 -0.67 13.03 -25.39
CA VAL A 118 -1.29 13.90 -24.38
C VAL A 118 -1.20 13.22 -23.03
N VAL A 119 -0.67 13.90 -22.03
CA VAL A 119 -0.58 13.37 -20.66
C VAL A 119 -1.98 13.23 -20.06
N ARG A 120 -2.38 12.03 -19.61
CA ARG A 120 -3.69 11.80 -18.98
C ARG A 120 -3.65 12.02 -17.47
N GLU A 121 -2.58 11.55 -16.83
CA GLU A 121 -2.41 11.60 -15.38
C GLU A 121 -0.99 12.04 -15.00
N ASP A 122 -0.80 12.33 -13.72
CA ASP A 122 0.51 12.69 -13.19
C ASP A 122 1.51 11.53 -13.33
N PRO A 123 2.76 11.82 -13.75
CA PRO A 123 3.86 10.85 -13.76
C PRO A 123 4.02 10.18 -12.39
N ARG A 124 3.99 8.85 -12.35
CA ARG A 124 4.15 8.07 -11.11
C ARG A 124 5.50 7.35 -11.10
N PRO A 125 6.32 7.48 -10.04
CA PRO A 125 7.55 6.70 -9.94
C PRO A 125 7.21 5.22 -9.74
N ILE A 126 7.83 4.35 -10.54
CA ILE A 126 7.86 2.91 -10.28
C ILE A 126 8.87 2.70 -9.17
N ARG A 127 8.43 2.11 -8.05
CA ARG A 127 9.34 1.67 -6.99
C ARG A 127 10.18 0.52 -7.53
N SER A 128 11.41 0.84 -7.90
CA SER A 128 12.42 -0.15 -8.21
C SER A 128 13.02 -0.64 -6.89
N THR A 129 12.95 -1.95 -6.64
CA THR A 129 13.69 -2.65 -5.57
C THR A 129 15.20 -2.72 -5.84
N THR A 130 15.66 -2.21 -6.98
CA THR A 130 17.06 -2.24 -7.42
C THR A 130 17.52 -0.82 -7.76
N GLY A 131 18.79 -0.49 -7.51
CA GLY A 131 19.39 0.84 -7.71
C GLY A 131 19.44 1.39 -9.15
N ARG A 132 18.47 1.05 -10.00
CA ARG A 132 18.25 1.68 -11.31
C ARG A 132 17.62 3.08 -11.13
N PRO A 133 17.88 4.04 -12.03
CA PRO A 133 17.22 5.33 -12.02
C PRO A 133 15.70 5.13 -12.00
N GLY A 134 15.01 5.86 -11.11
CA GLY A 134 13.58 5.72 -10.89
C GLY A 134 12.82 5.92 -12.20
N THR A 135 12.30 4.83 -12.76
CA THR A 135 11.51 4.88 -14.00
C THR A 135 10.13 5.43 -13.65
N LEU A 136 9.71 6.45 -14.39
CA LEU A 136 8.40 7.05 -14.28
C LEU A 136 7.45 6.37 -15.24
N LEU A 137 6.28 6.02 -14.72
CA LEU A 137 5.13 5.57 -15.48
C LEU A 137 4.26 6.79 -15.78
N VAL A 138 4.10 7.12 -17.05
CA VAL A 138 3.35 8.29 -17.51
C VAL A 138 2.20 7.81 -18.39
N PRO A 139 0.96 7.79 -17.87
CA PRO A 139 -0.21 7.44 -18.67
C PRO A 139 -0.49 8.54 -19.70
N THR A 140 -0.49 8.17 -20.97
CA THR A 140 -0.71 9.11 -22.08
C THR A 140 -1.76 8.61 -23.08
N GLU A 141 -2.29 9.54 -23.86
CA GLU A 141 -3.17 9.27 -24.98
C GLU A 141 -2.46 9.65 -26.28
N LEU A 142 -2.40 8.71 -27.21
CA LEU A 142 -1.82 8.88 -28.52
C LEU A 142 -2.66 9.84 -29.35
N VAL A 143 -2.02 10.85 -29.93
CA VAL A 143 -2.60 11.68 -30.98
C VAL A 143 -2.15 11.14 -32.33
N GLU A 144 -0.84 10.93 -32.46
CA GLU A 144 -0.20 10.54 -33.70
C GLU A 144 1.07 9.76 -33.44
N LEU A 145 1.30 8.71 -34.23
CA LEU A 145 2.50 7.88 -34.21
C LEU A 145 3.13 7.86 -35.58
N ARG A 146 4.45 8.08 -35.64
CA ARG A 146 5.26 8.06 -36.86
C ARG A 146 6.39 7.05 -36.72
N ARG A 147 6.52 6.17 -37.71
CA ARG A 147 7.67 5.27 -37.85
C ARG A 147 8.68 5.85 -38.87
N PRO A 148 9.99 5.75 -38.62
CA PRO A 148 11.01 5.97 -39.66
C PRO A 148 10.77 4.96 -40.81
N GLY A 149 10.30 5.43 -41.97
CA GLY A 149 9.83 4.57 -43.07
C GLY A 149 8.41 4.89 -43.58
N GLY A 150 7.72 5.88 -43.00
CA GLY A 150 6.51 6.49 -43.59
C GLY A 150 5.17 5.99 -43.03
N THR A 151 5.16 4.98 -42.16
CA THR A 151 3.93 4.55 -41.49
C THR A 151 3.48 5.62 -40.49
N ARG A 152 2.27 6.15 -40.72
CA ARG A 152 1.61 7.13 -39.84
C ARG A 152 0.33 6.51 -39.30
N ILE A 153 0.20 6.45 -37.97
CA ILE A 153 -1.02 6.01 -37.29
C ILE A 153 -1.58 7.21 -36.53
N THR A 154 -2.83 7.53 -36.75
CA THR A 154 -3.53 8.62 -36.06
C THR A 154 -4.75 8.07 -35.35
N GLY A 155 -4.97 8.48 -34.11
CA GLY A 155 -6.16 8.11 -33.37
C GLY A 155 -5.91 7.96 -31.87
N PRO A 156 -6.96 8.16 -31.05
CA PRO A 156 -6.86 8.13 -29.60
C PRO A 156 -6.65 6.69 -29.11
N ALA A 157 -5.41 6.33 -28.80
CA ALA A 157 -5.06 5.06 -28.18
C ALA A 157 -4.31 5.31 -26.86
N GLN A 158 -4.58 4.54 -25.81
CA GLN A 158 -3.84 4.71 -24.55
C GLN A 158 -2.44 4.12 -24.70
N VAL A 159 -1.42 4.94 -24.47
CA VAL A 159 -0.02 4.54 -24.52
C VAL A 159 0.60 4.82 -23.17
N LEU A 160 1.25 3.80 -22.60
CA LEU A 160 1.98 3.95 -21.35
C LEU A 160 3.43 4.31 -21.65
N VAL A 161 3.91 5.46 -21.18
CA VAL A 161 5.32 5.81 -21.34
C VAL A 161 6.10 5.41 -20.10
N LEU A 162 7.20 4.67 -20.30
CA LEU A 162 8.21 4.38 -19.29
C LEU A 162 9.41 5.28 -19.53
N ALA A 163 9.70 6.18 -18.59
CA ALA A 163 10.76 7.17 -18.75
C ALA A 163 11.69 7.22 -17.54
N ALA A 164 13.00 7.06 -17.75
CA ALA A 164 14.01 7.21 -16.69
C ALA A 164 14.49 8.65 -16.51
N ASN A 165 14.23 9.55 -17.47
CA ASN A 165 14.74 10.90 -17.45
C ASN A 165 13.93 11.80 -16.48
N PRO A 166 14.57 12.56 -15.56
CA PRO A 166 13.88 13.44 -14.61
C PRO A 166 12.99 14.52 -15.24
N ALA A 167 13.24 14.92 -16.49
CA ALA A 167 12.45 15.93 -17.21
C ALA A 167 10.96 15.56 -17.36
N TRP A 168 10.62 14.29 -17.13
CA TRP A 168 9.26 13.77 -17.15
C TRP A 168 8.47 14.04 -15.86
N GLN A 169 9.10 14.34 -14.71
CA GLN A 169 8.40 14.50 -13.42
C GLN A 169 7.45 15.71 -13.35
N GLY A 170 7.73 16.76 -14.12
CA GLY A 170 6.98 18.03 -14.10
C GLY A 170 5.85 18.15 -15.13
N LEU A 171 5.46 17.05 -15.77
CA LEU A 171 4.39 17.06 -16.76
C LEU A 171 3.02 17.18 -16.11
N LEU A 172 2.12 17.94 -16.75
CA LEU A 172 0.76 18.17 -16.26
C LEU A 172 -0.28 17.48 -17.16
N PRO A 173 -1.39 16.99 -16.61
CA PRO A 173 -2.50 16.44 -17.41
C PRO A 173 -2.99 17.43 -18.47
N GLY A 174 -3.26 16.92 -19.67
CA GLY A 174 -3.65 17.69 -20.85
C GLY A 174 -2.49 18.33 -21.62
N GLN A 175 -1.24 18.19 -21.16
CA GLN A 175 -0.08 18.69 -21.89
C GLN A 175 0.26 17.78 -23.07
N ARG A 176 0.51 18.37 -24.24
CA ARG A 176 0.99 17.68 -25.44
C ARG A 176 2.50 17.57 -25.43
N LEU A 177 3.02 16.42 -25.79
CA LEU A 177 4.46 16.16 -25.91
C LEU A 177 4.77 15.20 -27.04
N THR A 178 6.01 15.21 -27.51
CA THR A 178 6.56 14.16 -28.37
C THR A 178 7.58 13.34 -27.61
N ALA A 179 7.49 12.03 -27.77
CA ALA A 179 8.40 11.05 -27.20
C ALA A 179 8.90 10.11 -28.30
N GLN A 180 10.13 9.62 -28.13
CA GLN A 180 10.74 8.67 -29.05
C GLN A 180 11.23 7.45 -28.29
N GLY A 181 11.09 6.29 -28.92
CA GLY A 181 11.66 5.05 -28.43
C GLY A 181 10.90 3.81 -28.90
N PRO A 182 11.33 2.61 -28.48
CA PRO A 182 10.71 1.35 -28.87
C PRO A 182 9.33 1.18 -28.22
N LEU A 183 8.40 0.62 -28.99
CA LEU A 183 7.14 0.10 -28.48
C LEU A 183 7.30 -1.32 -27.96
N ASP A 184 6.54 -1.67 -26.94
CA ASP A 184 6.47 -3.00 -26.35
C ASP A 184 5.01 -3.40 -26.07
N VAL A 185 4.78 -4.71 -25.96
CA VAL A 185 3.47 -5.31 -25.74
C VAL A 185 3.05 -5.10 -24.28
N PRO A 186 1.84 -4.58 -24.01
CA PRO A 186 1.36 -4.40 -22.64
C PRO A 186 1.08 -5.76 -21.97
N ARG A 187 1.19 -5.80 -20.62
CA ARG A 187 0.91 -7.01 -19.83
C ARG A 187 -0.58 -7.43 -19.81
N GLY A 188 -1.47 -6.61 -20.36
CA GLY A 188 -2.92 -6.87 -20.48
C GLY A 188 -3.73 -6.50 -19.23
N GLY A 189 -5.05 -6.60 -19.35
CA GLY A 189 -6.00 -6.32 -18.25
C GLY A 189 -6.53 -4.88 -18.17
N ASP A 190 -6.11 -4.00 -19.07
CA ASP A 190 -6.56 -2.62 -19.19
C ASP A 190 -6.81 -2.23 -20.67
N LEU A 191 -7.00 -0.93 -20.93
CA LEU A 191 -7.13 -0.36 -22.28
C LEU A 191 -5.80 0.13 -22.87
N THR A 192 -4.65 -0.19 -22.26
CA THR A 192 -3.34 0.18 -22.77
C THR A 192 -3.08 -0.57 -24.07
N ALA A 193 -2.85 0.17 -25.16
CA ALA A 193 -2.61 -0.39 -26.49
C ALA A 193 -1.14 -0.73 -26.72
N ALA A 194 -0.23 0.07 -26.18
CA ALA A 194 1.21 -0.13 -26.29
C ALA A 194 1.97 0.52 -25.11
N VAL A 195 3.17 0.03 -24.84
CA VAL A 195 4.12 0.64 -23.90
C VAL A 195 5.24 1.29 -24.71
N LEU A 196 5.55 2.56 -24.48
CA LEU A 196 6.68 3.26 -25.11
C LEU A 196 7.78 3.45 -24.07
N SER A 197 8.95 2.88 -24.32
CA SER A 197 10.13 3.17 -23.49
C SER A 197 10.81 4.41 -24.03
N ALA A 198 10.84 5.50 -23.27
CA ALA A 198 11.36 6.78 -23.76
C ALA A 198 12.89 6.84 -23.72
N ASP A 199 13.51 7.12 -24.86
CA ASP A 199 14.98 7.19 -25.00
C ASP A 199 15.57 8.51 -24.45
N GLY A 200 14.74 9.52 -24.20
CA GLY A 200 15.19 10.88 -23.86
C GLY A 200 14.16 11.75 -23.13
N PRO A 201 14.45 13.07 -22.98
CA PRO A 201 13.51 14.02 -22.38
C PRO A 201 12.30 14.25 -23.30
N PRO A 202 11.12 14.61 -22.74
CA PRO A 202 9.93 14.88 -23.55
C PRO A 202 10.05 16.22 -24.27
N LEU A 203 9.74 16.25 -25.56
CA LEU A 203 9.61 17.50 -26.33
C LEU A 203 8.22 18.07 -26.09
N ARG A 204 8.12 19.13 -25.27
CA ARG A 204 6.83 19.70 -24.85
C ARG A 204 6.26 20.63 -25.93
N HIS A 205 4.99 20.44 -26.29
CA HIS A 205 4.29 21.28 -27.26
C HIS A 205 3.37 22.26 -26.54
N GLY A 206 3.80 23.52 -26.46
CA GLY A 206 3.03 24.61 -25.86
C GLY A 206 2.91 24.55 -24.33
N PRO A 207 2.35 25.61 -23.72
CA PRO A 207 2.15 25.67 -22.28
C PRO A 207 0.92 24.83 -21.85
N PRO A 208 0.93 24.26 -20.64
CA PRO A 208 -0.24 23.58 -20.06
C PRO A 208 -1.44 24.55 -19.94
N SER A 209 -2.66 24.02 -19.89
CA SER A 209 -3.87 24.85 -19.80
C SER A 209 -3.85 25.78 -18.59
N TRP A 210 -4.53 26.94 -18.68
CA TRP A 210 -4.55 27.92 -17.58
C TRP A 210 -5.07 27.30 -16.27
N ALA A 211 -6.06 26.42 -16.34
CA ALA A 211 -6.63 25.72 -15.20
C ALA A 211 -5.60 24.80 -14.52
N GLN A 212 -4.79 24.08 -15.29
CA GLN A 212 -3.74 23.22 -14.77
C GLN A 212 -2.55 24.01 -14.22
N ARG A 213 -2.24 25.19 -14.80
CA ARG A 213 -1.25 26.12 -14.23
C ARG A 213 -1.71 26.67 -12.88
N ALA A 214 -2.98 27.08 -12.77
CA ALA A 214 -3.58 27.54 -11.52
C ALA A 214 -3.60 26.41 -10.47
N ALA A 215 -3.99 25.19 -10.85
CA ALA A 215 -3.91 24.04 -9.96
C ALA A 215 -2.46 23.78 -9.51
N GLY A 216 -1.51 23.84 -10.44
CA GLY A 216 -0.08 23.68 -10.15
C GLY A 216 0.45 24.73 -9.17
N SER A 217 0.08 26.00 -9.33
CA SER A 217 0.50 27.06 -8.42
C SER A 217 -0.09 26.91 -7.01
N LEU A 218 -1.36 26.52 -6.91
CA LEU A 218 -2.03 26.24 -5.62
C LEU A 218 -1.41 25.03 -4.91
N ARG A 219 -1.11 23.94 -5.63
CA ARG A 219 -0.44 22.75 -5.08
C ARG A 219 0.98 23.06 -4.61
N ALA A 220 1.76 23.78 -5.42
CA ALA A 220 3.11 24.21 -5.06
C ALA A 220 3.08 25.21 -3.88
N GLY A 221 2.06 26.07 -3.82
CA GLY A 221 1.82 26.96 -2.69
C GLY A 221 1.52 26.21 -1.39
N LEU A 222 0.66 25.18 -1.44
CA LEU A 222 0.40 24.29 -0.30
C LEU A 222 1.67 23.55 0.14
N GLN A 223 2.47 23.01 -0.79
CA GLN A 223 3.74 22.37 -0.45
C GLN A 223 4.72 23.33 0.24
N ARG A 224 4.77 24.60 -0.19
CA ARG A 224 5.60 25.63 0.47
C ARG A 224 5.09 25.94 1.87
N ALA A 225 3.78 26.10 2.04
CA ALA A 225 3.16 26.35 3.35
C ALA A 225 3.38 25.18 4.33
N CYS A 226 3.46 23.94 3.82
CA CYS A 226 3.73 22.76 4.64
C CYS A 226 5.22 22.48 4.88
N ALA A 227 6.15 23.13 4.16
CA ALA A 227 7.58 22.86 4.26
C ALA A 227 8.20 23.11 5.66
N PRO A 228 7.73 24.09 6.46
CA PRO A 228 8.21 24.29 7.83
C PRO A 228 7.68 23.27 8.85
N LEU A 229 6.67 22.48 8.49
CA LEU A 229 6.06 21.49 9.39
C LEU A 229 6.94 20.24 9.52
N PRO A 230 6.78 19.43 10.58
CA PRO A 230 7.52 18.18 10.67
C PRO A 230 7.12 17.23 9.54
N ASP A 231 8.08 16.43 9.06
CA ASP A 231 7.99 15.66 7.81
C ASP A 231 6.74 14.78 7.70
N GLU A 232 6.30 14.18 8.82
CA GLU A 232 5.13 13.30 8.86
C GLU A 232 3.82 14.06 8.55
N GLN A 233 3.61 15.23 9.15
CA GLN A 233 2.41 16.03 8.93
C GLN A 233 2.52 16.82 7.62
N GLY A 234 3.71 17.37 7.34
CA GLY A 234 4.00 18.16 6.14
C GLY A 234 3.90 17.34 4.86
N GLY A 235 4.18 16.03 4.92
CA GLY A 235 3.95 15.08 3.82
C GLY A 235 2.50 14.59 3.72
N LEU A 236 1.81 14.40 4.84
CA LEU A 236 0.43 13.91 4.86
C LEU A 236 -0.59 14.96 4.37
N LEU A 237 -0.43 16.23 4.73
CA LEU A 237 -1.40 17.29 4.38
C LEU A 237 -1.57 17.49 2.86
N PRO A 238 -0.51 17.64 2.04
CA PRO A 238 -0.64 17.68 0.58
C PRO A 238 -1.26 16.39 0.00
N GLY A 239 -0.93 15.23 0.57
CA GLY A 239 -1.53 13.94 0.20
C GLY A 239 -3.04 13.93 0.43
N LEU A 240 -3.48 14.35 1.62
CA LEU A 240 -4.88 14.37 2.02
C LEU A 240 -5.71 15.38 1.20
N VAL A 241 -5.16 16.55 0.91
CA VAL A 241 -5.90 17.68 0.31
C VAL A 241 -5.90 17.63 -1.21
N VAL A 242 -4.72 17.43 -1.81
CA VAL A 242 -4.52 17.51 -3.27
C VAL A 242 -4.02 16.20 -3.88
N GLY A 243 -3.84 15.14 -3.08
CA GLY A 243 -3.43 13.82 -3.57
C GLY A 243 -1.95 13.74 -3.89
N ASP A 244 -1.16 14.68 -3.35
CA ASP A 244 0.28 14.73 -3.59
C ASP A 244 1.03 13.97 -2.49
N THR A 245 1.37 12.71 -2.77
CA THR A 245 2.11 11.84 -1.84
C THR A 245 3.62 11.91 -2.03
N SER A 246 4.14 12.87 -2.80
CA SER A 246 5.58 12.96 -3.12
C SER A 246 6.48 13.15 -1.89
N ARG A 247 5.97 13.79 -0.84
CA ARG A 247 6.66 14.01 0.45
C ARG A 247 6.19 13.08 1.56
N LEU A 248 5.30 12.12 1.27
CA LEU A 248 4.82 11.20 2.30
C LEU A 248 5.92 10.19 2.64
N LEU A 249 6.32 10.17 3.91
CA LEU A 249 7.31 9.21 4.41
C LEU A 249 6.81 7.77 4.21
N PRO A 250 7.62 6.85 3.64
CA PRO A 250 7.22 5.45 3.42
C PRO A 250 6.72 4.76 4.70
N ALA A 251 7.29 5.11 5.85
CA ALA A 251 6.87 4.64 7.17
C ALA A 251 5.42 5.00 7.52
N VAL A 252 4.99 6.23 7.19
CA VAL A 252 3.61 6.68 7.46
C VAL A 252 2.65 5.99 6.50
N GLU A 253 3.04 5.84 5.24
CA GLU A 253 2.23 5.12 4.25
C GLU A 253 2.01 3.65 4.65
N GLU A 254 3.04 2.99 5.17
CA GLU A 254 2.96 1.64 5.69
C GLU A 254 2.04 1.55 6.91
N ASP A 255 2.16 2.48 7.87
CA ASP A 255 1.28 2.54 9.04
C ASP A 255 -0.19 2.73 8.61
N PHE A 256 -0.44 3.56 7.59
CA PHE A 256 -1.77 3.75 7.00
C PHE A 256 -2.27 2.50 6.27
N ARG A 257 -1.39 1.76 5.58
CA ARG A 257 -1.72 0.47 4.95
C ARG A 257 -2.10 -0.57 6.00
N ALA A 258 -1.32 -0.70 7.07
CA ALA A 258 -1.58 -1.65 8.15
C ALA A 258 -2.90 -1.36 8.89
N THR A 259 -3.25 -0.08 9.02
CA THR A 259 -4.49 0.36 9.69
C THR A 259 -5.69 0.52 8.76
N GLY A 260 -5.59 0.17 7.48
CA GLY A 260 -6.70 0.33 6.52
C GLY A 260 -7.07 1.80 6.24
N MET A 261 -6.18 2.74 6.51
CA MET A 261 -6.35 4.18 6.32
C MET A 261 -5.76 4.71 5.01
N THR A 262 -5.29 3.83 4.11
CA THR A 262 -4.69 4.22 2.81
C THR A 262 -5.58 5.13 1.95
N HIS A 263 -6.90 5.03 2.08
CA HIS A 263 -7.85 5.89 1.37
C HIS A 263 -7.79 7.37 1.80
N LEU A 264 -7.08 7.70 2.88
CA LEU A 264 -6.80 9.08 3.31
C LEU A 264 -5.59 9.68 2.58
N ASN A 265 -4.69 8.85 2.04
CA ASN A 265 -3.52 9.32 1.28
C ASN A 265 -3.87 9.69 -0.16
N ALA A 266 -5.05 9.31 -0.62
CA ALA A 266 -5.61 9.71 -1.91
C ALA A 266 -6.80 10.63 -1.69
N VAL A 267 -7.01 11.60 -2.58
CA VAL A 267 -8.21 12.45 -2.48
C VAL A 267 -9.45 11.61 -2.76
N SER A 268 -10.28 11.48 -1.74
CA SER A 268 -11.49 10.67 -1.78
C SER A 268 -12.73 11.52 -2.02
N GLY A 269 -13.85 10.86 -2.33
CA GLY A 269 -15.15 11.54 -2.44
C GLY A 269 -15.62 12.19 -1.13
N SER A 270 -15.11 11.76 0.03
CA SER A 270 -15.40 12.42 1.30
C SER A 270 -14.80 13.83 1.36
N ASN A 271 -13.61 14.05 0.79
CA ASN A 271 -12.99 15.37 0.72
C ASN A 271 -13.82 16.32 -0.15
N VAL A 272 -14.33 15.82 -1.29
CA VAL A 272 -15.27 16.56 -2.15
C VAL A 272 -16.53 16.94 -1.36
N ALA A 273 -17.12 15.99 -0.64
CA ALA A 273 -18.32 16.21 0.16
C ALA A 273 -18.08 17.20 1.33
N ILE A 274 -16.92 17.15 1.98
CA ILE A 274 -16.51 18.08 3.05
C ILE A 274 -16.40 19.51 2.48
N VAL A 275 -15.73 19.70 1.35
CA VAL A 275 -15.55 21.02 0.73
C VAL A 275 -16.89 21.60 0.27
N VAL A 276 -17.68 20.82 -0.48
CA VAL A 276 -19.02 21.25 -0.93
C VAL A 276 -19.95 21.50 0.26
N GLY A 277 -19.89 20.65 1.29
CA GLY A 277 -20.67 20.79 2.53
C GLY A 277 -20.31 22.04 3.32
N ALA A 278 -19.02 22.39 3.42
CA ALA A 278 -18.56 23.61 4.07
C ALA A 278 -19.08 24.86 3.34
N VAL A 279 -19.02 24.87 2.00
CA VAL A 279 -19.56 25.97 1.17
C VAL A 279 -21.08 26.05 1.30
N LEU A 280 -21.78 24.92 1.32
CA LEU A 280 -23.22 24.89 1.54
C LEU A 280 -23.59 25.45 2.92
N LEU A 281 -22.84 25.09 3.97
CA LEU A 281 -23.06 25.60 5.32
C LEU A 281 -22.86 27.13 5.38
N LEU A 282 -21.79 27.63 4.79
CA LEU A 282 -21.52 29.07 4.68
C LEU A 282 -22.61 29.81 3.89
N ALA A 283 -23.02 29.27 2.74
CA ALA A 283 -24.08 29.84 1.93
C ALA A 283 -25.41 29.91 2.72
N ARG A 284 -25.74 28.86 3.48
CA ARG A 284 -26.92 28.84 4.35
C ARG A 284 -26.80 29.81 5.51
N TRP A 285 -25.61 29.96 6.10
CA TRP A 285 -25.38 30.93 7.16
C TRP A 285 -25.55 32.38 6.67
N CYS A 286 -25.12 32.65 5.44
CA CYS A 286 -25.37 33.92 4.74
C CYS A 286 -26.80 34.06 4.20
N ARG A 287 -27.72 33.13 4.52
CA ARG A 287 -29.13 33.12 4.07
C ARG A 287 -29.30 33.14 2.54
N ALA A 288 -28.35 32.59 1.79
CA ALA A 288 -28.44 32.48 0.34
C ALA A 288 -29.64 31.60 -0.09
N GLY A 289 -30.32 32.01 -1.16
CA GLY A 289 -31.38 31.19 -1.77
C GLY A 289 -30.86 29.86 -2.34
N PRO A 290 -31.73 28.85 -2.55
CA PRO A 290 -31.33 27.50 -2.96
C PRO A 290 -30.54 27.47 -4.27
N TRP A 291 -30.86 28.35 -5.22
CA TRP A 291 -30.15 28.48 -6.50
C TRP A 291 -28.75 29.08 -6.33
N LEU A 292 -28.61 30.13 -5.51
CA LEU A 292 -27.30 30.72 -5.21
C LEU A 292 -26.42 29.73 -4.45
N ALA A 293 -26.97 29.03 -3.46
CA ALA A 293 -26.26 27.99 -2.73
C ALA A 293 -25.81 26.84 -3.65
N ALA A 294 -26.67 26.37 -4.55
CA ALA A 294 -26.32 25.35 -5.54
C ALA A 294 -25.25 25.84 -6.52
N GLY A 295 -25.32 27.10 -6.97
CA GLY A 295 -24.31 27.74 -7.82
C GLY A 295 -22.95 27.83 -7.14
N LEU A 296 -22.89 28.33 -5.91
CA LEU A 296 -21.66 28.41 -5.11
C LEU A 296 -21.04 27.02 -4.88
N CYS A 297 -21.87 26.03 -4.55
CA CYS A 297 -21.42 24.65 -4.41
C CYS A 297 -20.91 24.06 -5.74
N GLY A 298 -21.53 24.40 -6.87
CA GLY A 298 -21.08 23.99 -8.20
C GLY A 298 -19.71 24.58 -8.55
N VAL A 299 -19.50 25.87 -8.26
CA VAL A 299 -18.19 26.52 -8.43
C VAL A 299 -17.13 25.88 -7.54
N ALA A 300 -17.45 25.65 -6.26
CA ALA A 300 -16.54 24.98 -5.34
C ALA A 300 -16.19 23.55 -5.79
N LEU A 301 -17.17 22.81 -6.31
CA LEU A 301 -16.97 21.47 -6.84
C LEU A 301 -16.00 21.48 -8.03
N VAL A 302 -16.26 22.34 -9.03
CA VAL A 302 -15.38 22.45 -10.21
C VAL A 302 -13.98 22.92 -9.82
N GLY A 303 -13.88 23.91 -8.94
CA GLY A 303 -12.60 24.40 -8.42
C GLY A 303 -11.80 23.31 -7.69
N PHE A 304 -12.46 22.50 -6.87
CA PHE A 304 -11.82 21.40 -6.16
C PHE A 304 -11.36 20.28 -7.10
N VAL A 305 -12.17 19.93 -8.12
CA VAL A 305 -11.76 18.95 -9.16
C VAL A 305 -10.54 19.43 -9.93
N ILE A 306 -10.46 20.73 -10.26
CA ILE A 306 -9.29 21.32 -10.92
C ILE A 306 -8.07 21.27 -10.01
N LEU A 307 -8.21 21.64 -8.73
CA LEU A 307 -7.13 21.65 -7.74
C LEU A 307 -6.52 20.26 -7.52
N VAL A 308 -7.38 19.27 -7.34
CA VAL A 308 -6.97 17.88 -7.06
C VAL A 308 -6.50 17.15 -8.31
N ARG A 309 -6.90 17.64 -9.50
CA ARG A 309 -6.83 16.97 -10.80
C ARG A 309 -7.85 15.84 -10.92
N PRO A 310 -8.35 15.57 -12.15
CA PRO A 310 -9.34 14.52 -12.35
C PRO A 310 -8.72 13.14 -12.14
N SER A 311 -9.05 12.51 -11.02
CA SER A 311 -8.82 11.08 -10.79
C SER A 311 -10.15 10.32 -10.81
N PRO A 312 -10.17 8.99 -11.08
CA PRO A 312 -11.40 8.19 -11.10
C PRO A 312 -12.34 8.47 -9.92
N SER A 313 -11.80 8.42 -8.69
CA SER A 313 -12.54 8.66 -7.44
C SER A 313 -13.13 10.08 -7.35
N VAL A 314 -12.37 11.10 -7.75
CA VAL A 314 -12.78 12.51 -7.71
C VAL A 314 -13.86 12.78 -8.75
N VAL A 315 -13.69 12.26 -9.97
CA VAL A 315 -14.67 12.42 -11.04
C VAL A 315 -16.02 11.83 -10.61
N ARG A 316 -16.05 10.64 -9.99
CA ARG A 316 -17.34 10.10 -9.54
C ARG A 316 -17.99 10.91 -8.43
N ALA A 317 -17.19 11.34 -7.46
CA ALA A 317 -17.68 12.17 -6.37
C ALA A 317 -18.24 13.50 -6.90
N ALA A 318 -17.61 14.06 -7.93
CA ALA A 318 -18.10 15.24 -8.63
C ALA A 318 -19.38 14.95 -9.43
N THR A 319 -19.49 13.85 -10.15
CA THR A 319 -20.72 13.46 -10.85
C THR A 319 -21.88 13.29 -9.87
N MET A 320 -21.66 12.56 -8.77
CA MET A 320 -22.67 12.38 -7.72
C MET A 320 -23.02 13.70 -7.03
N GLY A 321 -22.03 14.55 -6.76
CA GLY A 321 -22.20 15.89 -6.21
C GLY A 321 -23.04 16.78 -7.12
N ALA A 322 -22.75 16.81 -8.42
CA ALA A 322 -23.51 17.57 -9.41
C ALA A 322 -24.96 17.11 -9.51
N ILE A 323 -25.21 15.79 -9.54
CA ILE A 323 -26.57 15.22 -9.51
C ILE A 323 -27.28 15.61 -8.20
N GLY A 324 -26.58 15.53 -7.07
CA GLY A 324 -27.10 15.92 -5.76
C GLY A 324 -27.46 17.40 -5.68
N LEU A 325 -26.62 18.29 -6.23
CA LEU A 325 -26.87 19.73 -6.30
C LEU A 325 -28.06 20.06 -7.21
N ALA A 326 -28.18 19.39 -8.36
CA ALA A 326 -29.33 19.52 -9.24
C ALA A 326 -30.62 19.04 -8.55
N ALA A 327 -30.57 17.93 -7.81
CA ALA A 327 -31.69 17.44 -7.03
C ALA A 327 -32.08 18.38 -5.87
N LEU A 328 -31.09 19.02 -5.24
CA LEU A 328 -31.29 20.06 -4.22
C LEU A 328 -31.99 21.30 -4.81
N ALA A 329 -31.54 21.76 -5.98
CA ALA A 329 -32.15 22.87 -6.70
C ALA A 329 -33.59 22.54 -7.17
N ALA A 330 -33.84 21.27 -7.54
CA ALA A 330 -35.15 20.78 -7.96
C ALA A 330 -36.08 20.37 -6.79
N GLY A 331 -35.65 20.50 -5.53
CA GLY A 331 -36.46 20.15 -4.35
C GLY A 331 -36.73 18.65 -4.17
N ARG A 332 -35.93 17.76 -4.77
CA ARG A 332 -36.12 16.29 -4.75
C ARG A 332 -34.94 15.54 -4.09
N PRO A 333 -34.73 15.63 -2.77
CA PRO A 333 -33.52 15.14 -2.10
C PRO A 333 -33.39 13.61 -1.94
N ARG A 334 -34.34 12.79 -2.42
CA ARG A 334 -34.47 11.36 -2.02
C ARG A 334 -33.89 10.31 -2.97
N ALA A 335 -33.03 10.65 -3.94
CA ALA A 335 -32.60 9.72 -5.00
C ALA A 335 -31.11 9.29 -4.96
N ALA A 336 -30.52 9.06 -3.78
CA ALA A 336 -29.09 8.75 -3.67
C ALA A 336 -28.64 7.45 -4.38
N LEU A 337 -29.45 6.38 -4.31
CA LEU A 337 -29.13 5.09 -4.94
C LEU A 337 -29.31 5.11 -6.47
N PRO A 338 -30.41 5.67 -7.02
CA PRO A 338 -30.50 5.99 -8.45
C PRO A 338 -29.36 6.87 -8.97
N ALA A 339 -28.92 7.88 -8.19
CA ALA A 339 -27.79 8.73 -8.56
C ALA A 339 -26.47 7.97 -8.63
N LEU A 340 -26.21 7.05 -7.68
CA LEU A 340 -25.05 6.15 -7.74
C LEU A 340 -25.10 5.26 -8.98
N ALA A 341 -26.24 4.63 -9.24
CA ALA A 341 -26.42 3.77 -10.41
C ALA A 341 -26.20 4.53 -11.73
N ALA A 342 -26.81 5.72 -11.86
CA ALA A 342 -26.60 6.58 -13.02
C ALA A 342 -25.14 7.02 -13.18
N ALA A 343 -24.46 7.39 -12.09
CA ALA A 343 -23.06 7.77 -12.11
C ALA A 343 -22.17 6.60 -12.58
N VAL A 344 -22.39 5.38 -12.07
CA VAL A 344 -21.64 4.19 -12.50
C VAL A 344 -21.87 3.91 -13.98
N THR A 345 -23.12 3.91 -14.44
CA THR A 345 -23.44 3.68 -15.86
C THR A 345 -22.78 4.73 -16.75
N VAL A 346 -22.95 6.02 -16.47
CA VAL A 346 -22.39 7.10 -17.31
C VAL A 346 -20.87 7.05 -17.34
N LEU A 347 -20.21 6.86 -16.19
CA LEU A 347 -18.75 6.87 -16.12
C LEU A 347 -18.14 5.68 -16.86
N VAL A 348 -18.69 4.48 -16.69
CA VAL A 348 -18.21 3.28 -17.41
C VAL A 348 -18.47 3.39 -18.91
N LEU A 349 -19.55 4.04 -19.34
CA LEU A 349 -19.81 4.28 -20.76
C LEU A 349 -18.90 5.37 -21.37
N VAL A 350 -18.46 6.34 -20.58
CA VAL A 350 -17.50 7.35 -21.05
C VAL A 350 -16.08 6.77 -21.14
N ASP A 351 -15.66 6.05 -20.09
CA ASP A 351 -14.35 5.39 -20.01
C ASP A 351 -14.49 3.96 -19.44
N PRO A 352 -14.60 2.94 -20.30
CA PRO A 352 -14.69 1.55 -19.88
C PRO A 352 -13.48 1.03 -19.09
N ALA A 353 -12.31 1.69 -19.16
CA ALA A 353 -11.15 1.30 -18.34
C ALA A 353 -11.44 1.44 -16.84
N LEU A 354 -12.34 2.35 -16.46
CA LEU A 354 -12.77 2.53 -15.07
C LEU A 354 -13.36 1.25 -14.47
N ALA A 355 -13.85 0.32 -15.31
CA ALA A 355 -14.37 -0.95 -14.84
C ALA A 355 -13.32 -1.81 -14.13
N GLY A 356 -12.06 -1.74 -14.57
CA GLY A 356 -10.92 -2.44 -13.99
C GLY A 356 -10.16 -1.66 -12.92
N ASP A 357 -10.48 -0.37 -12.71
CA ASP A 357 -9.79 0.46 -11.73
C ASP A 357 -10.21 0.10 -10.29
N ALA A 358 -9.23 -0.23 -9.46
CA ALA A 358 -9.47 -0.59 -8.06
C ALA A 358 -10.06 0.58 -7.25
N GLY A 359 -9.64 1.82 -7.52
CA GLY A 359 -10.16 3.01 -6.84
C GLY A 359 -11.63 3.25 -7.16
N PHE A 360 -12.00 3.08 -8.43
CA PHE A 360 -13.38 3.08 -8.90
C PHE A 360 -14.20 2.02 -8.15
N ALA A 361 -13.73 0.77 -8.15
CA ALA A 361 -14.43 -0.35 -7.51
C ALA A 361 -14.65 -0.11 -6.01
N LEU A 362 -13.59 0.23 -5.28
CA LEU A 362 -13.61 0.47 -3.84
C LEU A 362 -14.59 1.59 -3.48
N SER A 363 -14.59 2.69 -4.23
CA SER A 363 -15.47 3.81 -3.87
C SER A 363 -16.93 3.56 -4.29
N VAL A 364 -17.23 2.75 -5.32
CA VAL A 364 -18.63 2.33 -5.62
C VAL A 364 -19.14 1.40 -4.51
N LEU A 365 -18.32 0.43 -4.10
CA LEU A 365 -18.65 -0.50 -3.02
C LEU A 365 -18.83 0.23 -1.68
N ALA A 366 -17.93 1.17 -1.33
CA ALA A 366 -18.05 1.98 -0.13
C ALA A 366 -19.38 2.75 -0.10
N THR A 367 -19.70 3.50 -1.16
CA THR A 367 -20.94 4.27 -1.25
C THR A 367 -22.18 3.37 -1.25
N GLY A 368 -22.13 2.23 -1.95
CA GLY A 368 -23.20 1.22 -1.92
C GLY A 368 -23.41 0.65 -0.51
N GLY A 369 -22.33 0.31 0.20
CA GLY A 369 -22.36 -0.13 1.60
C GLY A 369 -22.96 0.92 2.53
N LEU A 370 -22.56 2.19 2.37
CA LEU A 370 -23.11 3.33 3.12
C LEU A 370 -24.62 3.50 2.89
N LEU A 371 -25.11 3.35 1.65
CA LEU A 371 -26.53 3.54 1.34
C LEU A 371 -27.39 2.33 1.73
N LEU A 372 -26.87 1.11 1.63
CA LEU A 372 -27.66 -0.13 1.81
C LEU A 372 -27.55 -0.75 3.20
N LEU A 373 -26.36 -0.67 3.82
CA LEU A 373 -26.06 -1.35 5.10
C LEU A 373 -26.11 -0.38 6.28
N ALA A 374 -25.50 0.80 6.17
CA ALA A 374 -25.32 1.72 7.29
C ALA A 374 -26.65 2.17 7.95
N PRO A 375 -27.74 2.51 7.23
CA PRO A 375 -29.00 2.93 7.85
C PRO A 375 -29.61 1.82 8.71
N ARG A 376 -29.62 0.58 8.20
CA ARG A 376 -30.15 -0.59 8.92
C ARG A 376 -29.38 -0.87 10.20
N TRP A 377 -28.05 -0.74 10.15
CA TRP A 377 -27.19 -0.97 11.30
C TRP A 377 -27.30 0.15 12.34
N ARG A 378 -27.26 1.41 11.90
CA ARG A 378 -27.50 2.58 12.76
C ARG A 378 -28.83 2.48 13.49
N ASP A 379 -29.92 2.24 12.77
CA ASP A 379 -31.26 2.20 13.36
C ASP A 379 -31.40 0.98 14.28
N GLY A 380 -30.72 -0.13 13.98
CA GLY A 380 -30.62 -1.29 14.84
C GLY A 380 -29.85 -1.03 16.15
N LEU A 381 -28.75 -0.27 16.10
CA LEU A 381 -27.99 0.15 17.28
C LEU A 381 -28.77 1.14 18.13
N ARG A 382 -29.47 2.09 17.51
CA ARG A 382 -30.34 3.05 18.20
C ARG A 382 -31.49 2.36 18.93
N ARG A 383 -32.13 1.36 18.32
CA ARG A 383 -33.15 0.53 18.98
C ARG A 383 -32.62 -0.24 20.20
N ARG A 384 -31.31 -0.40 20.32
CA ARG A 384 -30.65 -1.06 21.46
C ARG A 384 -30.06 -0.07 22.47
N GLY A 385 -30.39 1.21 22.36
CA GLY A 385 -29.98 2.24 23.33
C GLY A 385 -28.64 2.93 23.02
N VAL A 386 -27.99 2.67 21.88
CA VAL A 386 -26.76 3.38 21.51
C VAL A 386 -27.09 4.82 21.09
N PRO A 387 -26.38 5.84 21.61
CA PRO A 387 -26.60 7.24 21.23
C PRO A 387 -26.51 7.44 19.71
N PRO A 388 -27.33 8.34 19.11
CA PRO A 388 -27.39 8.52 17.65
C PRO A 388 -26.02 8.78 17.01
N GLY A 389 -25.20 9.64 17.63
CA GLY A 389 -23.86 9.95 17.11
C GLY A 389 -22.92 8.75 17.11
N LEU A 390 -22.91 7.95 18.18
CA LEU A 390 -22.07 6.75 18.26
C LEU A 390 -22.57 5.65 17.32
N ALA A 391 -23.89 5.51 17.16
CA ALA A 391 -24.48 4.56 16.22
C ALA A 391 -24.08 4.88 14.77
N GLU A 392 -24.06 6.17 14.39
CA GLU A 392 -23.58 6.60 13.07
C GLU A 392 -22.08 6.39 12.91
N ALA A 393 -21.29 6.80 13.91
CA ALA A 393 -19.85 6.70 13.88
C ALA A 393 -19.35 5.25 13.79
N LEU A 394 -20.09 4.28 14.33
CA LEU A 394 -19.78 2.85 14.19
C LEU A 394 -20.34 2.24 12.90
N ALA A 395 -21.59 2.56 12.54
CA ALA A 395 -22.26 1.91 11.42
C ALA A 395 -21.65 2.30 10.06
N VAL A 396 -21.23 3.55 9.88
CA VAL A 396 -20.73 4.06 8.60
C VAL A 396 -19.38 3.43 8.22
N PRO A 397 -18.32 3.48 9.06
CA PRO A 397 -17.03 2.85 8.74
C PRO A 397 -17.15 1.33 8.63
N ALA A 398 -17.95 0.68 9.49
CA ALA A 398 -18.14 -0.76 9.42
C ALA A 398 -18.83 -1.19 8.11
N ALA A 399 -19.82 -0.43 7.62
CA ALA A 399 -20.50 -0.72 6.37
C ALA A 399 -19.59 -0.54 5.16
N ALA A 400 -18.79 0.54 5.13
CA ALA A 400 -17.80 0.75 4.09
C ALA A 400 -16.74 -0.36 4.10
N GLN A 401 -16.20 -0.69 5.28
CA GLN A 401 -15.17 -1.69 5.44
C GLN A 401 -15.67 -3.06 4.99
N LEU A 402 -16.89 -3.45 5.35
CA LEU A 402 -17.45 -4.74 4.94
C LEU A 402 -17.61 -4.83 3.42
N ALA A 403 -18.01 -3.73 2.76
CA ALA A 403 -18.16 -3.69 1.32
C ALA A 403 -16.82 -3.69 0.57
N CYS A 404 -15.80 -3.03 1.12
CA CYS A 404 -14.49 -2.87 0.48
C CYS A 404 -13.49 -3.99 0.81
N ALA A 405 -13.63 -4.65 1.97
CA ALA A 405 -12.66 -5.61 2.49
C ALA A 405 -12.27 -6.72 1.49
N PRO A 406 -13.20 -7.35 0.74
CA PRO A 406 -12.83 -8.37 -0.26
C PRO A 406 -11.86 -7.86 -1.33
N VAL A 407 -12.12 -6.66 -1.87
CA VAL A 407 -11.28 -6.05 -2.90
C VAL A 407 -9.93 -5.63 -2.32
N VAL A 408 -9.92 -5.03 -1.12
CA VAL A 408 -8.68 -4.64 -0.44
C VAL A 408 -7.83 -5.88 -0.11
N ALA A 409 -8.44 -6.97 0.35
CA ALA A 409 -7.73 -8.20 0.69
C ALA A 409 -7.13 -8.85 -0.56
N GLY A 410 -7.88 -8.93 -1.67
CA GLY A 410 -7.37 -9.45 -2.94
C GLY A 410 -6.21 -8.62 -3.52
N ILE A 411 -6.18 -7.31 -3.30
CA ILE A 411 -5.08 -6.44 -3.75
C ILE A 411 -3.87 -6.50 -2.82
N SER A 412 -4.12 -6.51 -1.50
CA SER A 412 -3.06 -6.30 -0.50
C SER A 412 -2.51 -7.57 0.14
N GLY A 413 -3.18 -8.71 -0.02
CA GLY A 413 -2.83 -9.96 0.67
C GLY A 413 -3.03 -9.90 2.19
N THR A 414 -3.82 -8.95 2.70
CA THR A 414 -3.98 -8.73 4.14
C THR A 414 -5.39 -8.29 4.51
N VAL A 415 -5.81 -8.60 5.74
CA VAL A 415 -7.05 -8.12 6.36
C VAL A 415 -6.72 -7.36 7.63
N SER A 416 -7.04 -6.07 7.67
CA SER A 416 -6.84 -5.22 8.85
C SER A 416 -8.03 -5.32 9.81
N LEU A 417 -7.79 -5.88 11.00
CA LEU A 417 -8.78 -5.96 12.09
C LEU A 417 -8.94 -4.63 12.81
N VAL A 418 -7.91 -3.77 12.75
CA VAL A 418 -7.87 -2.46 13.39
C VAL A 418 -8.45 -1.34 12.51
N ALA A 419 -8.88 -1.66 11.29
CA ALA A 419 -9.41 -0.68 10.34
C ALA A 419 -10.61 0.08 10.87
N VAL A 420 -11.62 -0.59 11.44
CA VAL A 420 -12.83 0.08 11.96
C VAL A 420 -12.51 1.04 13.10
N PRO A 421 -11.81 0.64 14.18
CA PRO A 421 -11.48 1.56 15.27
C PRO A 421 -10.53 2.68 14.83
N ALA A 422 -9.55 2.41 13.95
CA ALA A 422 -8.66 3.44 13.43
C ALA A 422 -9.44 4.50 12.63
N ASN A 423 -10.34 4.08 11.74
CA ASN A 423 -11.19 4.97 10.96
C ASN A 423 -12.15 5.78 11.85
N LEU A 424 -12.73 5.16 12.87
CA LEU A 424 -13.58 5.86 13.85
C LEU A 424 -12.83 7.01 14.54
N LEU A 425 -11.58 6.75 14.96
CA LEU A 425 -10.73 7.77 15.59
C LEU A 425 -10.22 8.81 14.57
N ALA A 426 -10.10 8.46 13.29
CA ALA A 426 -9.66 9.36 12.24
C ALA A 426 -10.74 10.38 11.83
N VAL A 427 -12.03 9.98 11.82
CA VAL A 427 -13.16 10.81 11.32
C VAL A 427 -13.17 12.25 11.86
N PRO A 428 -13.01 12.52 13.17
CA PRO A 428 -13.04 13.88 13.70
C PRO A 428 -11.92 14.79 13.16
N ALA A 429 -10.80 14.22 12.73
CA ALA A 429 -9.64 14.97 12.25
C ALA A 429 -9.65 15.22 10.73
N ILE A 430 -10.32 14.36 9.94
CA ILE A 430 -10.32 14.46 8.47
C ILE A 430 -10.91 15.80 8.02
N ALA A 431 -12.13 16.15 8.46
CA ALA A 431 -12.80 17.36 7.99
C ALA A 431 -12.03 18.65 8.32
N PRO A 432 -11.55 18.87 9.57
CA PRO A 432 -10.69 20.01 9.88
C PRO A 432 -9.41 20.04 9.04
N ALA A 433 -8.72 18.90 8.88
CA ALA A 433 -7.48 18.84 8.10
C ALA A 433 -7.74 19.19 6.61
N THR A 434 -8.80 18.66 6.00
CA THR A 434 -9.17 18.96 4.61
C THR A 434 -9.55 20.43 4.44
N VAL A 435 -10.41 21.00 5.29
CA VAL A 435 -10.86 22.39 5.16
C VAL A 435 -9.69 23.37 5.35
N LEU A 436 -8.88 23.19 6.39
CA LEU A 436 -7.73 24.05 6.65
C LEU A 436 -6.64 23.91 5.58
N GLY A 437 -6.44 22.70 5.06
CA GLY A 437 -5.50 22.47 3.96
C GLY A 437 -5.95 23.08 2.63
N VAL A 438 -7.25 23.01 2.29
CA VAL A 438 -7.81 23.74 1.13
C VAL A 438 -7.68 25.24 1.33
N LEU A 439 -7.95 25.75 2.53
CA LEU A 439 -7.76 27.16 2.86
C LEU A 439 -6.30 27.59 2.69
N ALA A 440 -5.35 26.79 3.17
CA ALA A 440 -3.91 27.04 2.99
C ALA A 440 -3.54 27.09 1.49
N ALA A 441 -4.07 26.17 0.68
CA ALA A 441 -3.84 26.19 -0.77
C ALA A 441 -4.37 27.47 -1.42
N ILE A 442 -5.60 27.89 -1.09
CA ILE A 442 -6.24 29.10 -1.64
C ILE A 442 -5.55 30.39 -1.17
N LEU A 443 -5.10 30.45 0.08
CA LEU A 443 -4.38 31.61 0.61
C LEU A 443 -2.96 31.72 0.06
N SER A 444 -2.32 30.61 -0.31
CA SER A 444 -0.91 30.58 -0.70
C SER A 444 -0.47 31.57 -1.80
N PRO A 445 -1.24 31.85 -2.88
CA PRO A 445 -0.84 32.88 -3.86
C PRO A 445 -1.07 34.33 -3.38
N LEU A 446 -1.95 34.55 -2.41
CA LEU A 446 -2.37 35.90 -1.98
C LEU A 446 -1.67 36.34 -0.69
N TRP A 447 -1.46 35.41 0.23
CA TRP A 447 -0.96 35.65 1.58
C TRP A 447 -0.21 34.42 2.11
N SER A 448 1.11 34.38 1.87
CA SER A 448 1.97 33.26 2.25
C SER A 448 1.95 32.98 3.76
N ALA A 449 2.05 34.01 4.60
CA ALA A 449 1.99 33.86 6.05
C ALA A 449 0.64 33.31 6.54
N GLY A 450 -0.47 33.70 5.91
CA GLY A 450 -1.79 33.14 6.19
C GLY A 450 -1.91 31.68 5.78
N ALA A 451 -1.30 31.30 4.66
CA ALA A 451 -1.24 29.91 4.21
C ALA A 451 -0.40 29.03 5.17
N GLU A 452 0.76 29.52 5.63
CA GLU A 452 1.57 28.83 6.63
C GLU A 452 0.84 28.70 7.96
N PHE A 453 0.13 29.74 8.41
CA PHE A 453 -0.69 29.66 9.63
C PHE A 453 -1.83 28.64 9.50
N ALA A 454 -2.54 28.63 8.37
CA ALA A 454 -3.58 27.64 8.09
C ALA A 454 -3.01 26.21 8.02
N ALA A 455 -1.85 26.02 7.40
CA ALA A 455 -1.14 24.74 7.35
C ALA A 455 -0.66 24.29 8.75
N TRP A 456 -0.16 25.21 9.58
CA TRP A 456 0.18 24.95 10.96
C TRP A 456 -1.04 24.50 11.77
N LEU A 457 -2.19 25.15 11.61
CA LEU A 457 -3.42 24.72 12.27
C LEU A 457 -3.89 23.34 11.76
N ALA A 458 -3.74 23.08 10.45
CA ALA A 458 -4.03 21.77 9.84
C ALA A 458 -3.07 20.66 10.29
N SER A 459 -1.87 21.02 10.79
CA SER A 459 -0.88 20.05 11.25
C SER A 459 -1.32 19.29 12.50
N TRP A 460 -2.15 19.89 13.36
CA TRP A 460 -2.69 19.25 14.56
C TRP A 460 -3.61 18.05 14.26
N PRO A 461 -4.66 18.18 13.43
CA PRO A 461 -5.46 17.02 13.03
C PRO A 461 -4.65 16.03 12.19
N ALA A 462 -3.70 16.48 11.35
CA ALA A 462 -2.82 15.57 10.62
C ALA A 462 -1.91 14.75 11.57
N TRP A 463 -1.38 15.36 12.62
CA TRP A 463 -0.62 14.68 13.66
C TRP A 463 -1.46 13.61 14.37
N TRP A 464 -2.72 13.90 14.66
CA TRP A 464 -3.64 12.92 15.23
C TRP A 464 -3.84 11.71 14.31
N LEU A 465 -4.01 11.93 12.99
CA LEU A 465 -4.13 10.83 12.02
C LEU A 465 -2.87 9.95 12.02
N VAL A 466 -1.68 10.54 12.01
CA VAL A 466 -0.40 9.81 12.09
C VAL A 466 -0.30 9.04 13.42
N LEU A 467 -0.74 9.65 14.53
CA LEU A 467 -0.72 9.02 15.85
C LEU A 467 -1.62 7.77 15.89
N VAL A 468 -2.84 7.88 15.36
CA VAL A 468 -3.80 6.76 15.25
C VAL A 468 -3.22 5.65 14.37
N ALA A 469 -2.63 6.00 13.22
CA ALA A 469 -2.01 5.04 12.30
C ALA A 469 -0.88 4.26 12.97
N ARG A 470 0.06 4.99 13.58
CA ARG A 470 1.24 4.42 14.23
C ARG A 470 0.86 3.50 15.39
N HIS A 471 -0.13 3.88 16.21
CA HIS A 471 -0.56 3.04 17.33
C HIS A 471 -1.38 1.85 16.87
N GLY A 472 -2.22 2.02 15.84
CA GLY A 472 -2.98 0.94 15.23
C GLY A 472 -2.06 -0.11 14.60
N ALA A 473 -1.01 0.31 13.89
CA ALA A 473 -0.02 -0.58 13.27
C ALA A 473 0.82 -1.37 14.29
N ARG A 474 0.90 -0.89 15.55
CA ARG A 474 1.59 -1.58 16.66
C ARG A 474 0.73 -2.63 17.36
N LEU A 475 -0.55 -2.78 17.01
CA LEU A 475 -1.41 -3.81 17.61
C LEU A 475 -1.02 -5.21 17.10
N PRO A 476 -0.67 -6.15 18.00
CA PRO A 476 -0.34 -7.51 17.60
C PRO A 476 -1.54 -8.15 16.91
N ALA A 477 -1.30 -8.84 15.80
CA ALA A 477 -2.35 -9.37 14.92
C ALA A 477 -3.34 -8.30 14.40
N GLY A 478 -2.96 -7.02 14.37
CA GLY A 478 -3.79 -5.95 13.80
C GLY A 478 -4.03 -6.12 12.30
N THR A 479 -3.08 -6.76 11.60
CA THR A 479 -3.19 -7.23 10.23
C THR A 479 -2.98 -8.73 10.18
N LEU A 480 -3.93 -9.45 9.59
CA LEU A 480 -3.80 -10.88 9.33
C LEU A 480 -3.40 -11.11 7.86
N PRO A 481 -2.46 -12.02 7.58
CA PRO A 481 -2.18 -12.43 6.21
C PRO A 481 -3.43 -13.11 5.63
N TRP A 482 -3.69 -12.84 4.35
CA TRP A 482 -4.81 -13.40 3.61
C TRP A 482 -4.36 -13.72 2.18
N PRO A 483 -4.90 -14.76 1.52
CA PRO A 483 -4.56 -15.04 0.12
C PRO A 483 -4.79 -13.80 -0.75
N ASP A 484 -3.83 -13.50 -1.63
CA ASP A 484 -3.94 -12.42 -2.60
C ASP A 484 -4.70 -12.86 -3.87
N GLY A 485 -4.95 -11.90 -4.75
CA GLY A 485 -5.64 -12.11 -6.03
C GLY A 485 -7.16 -12.29 -5.93
N VAL A 486 -7.75 -12.66 -7.07
CA VAL A 486 -9.20 -12.80 -7.24
C VAL A 486 -9.78 -13.88 -6.32
N TRP A 487 -9.06 -14.98 -6.14
CA TRP A 487 -9.47 -16.07 -5.24
C TRP A 487 -9.52 -15.63 -3.78
N GLY A 488 -8.52 -14.86 -3.33
CA GLY A 488 -8.52 -14.25 -2.01
C GLY A 488 -9.73 -13.33 -1.79
N ALA A 489 -10.04 -12.49 -2.78
CA ALA A 489 -11.22 -11.62 -2.72
C ALA A 489 -12.53 -12.42 -2.66
N LEU A 490 -12.71 -13.44 -3.52
CA LEU A 490 -13.91 -14.27 -3.55
C LEU A 490 -14.09 -15.07 -2.26
N LEU A 491 -13.01 -15.61 -1.69
CA LEU A 491 -13.03 -16.33 -0.43
C LEU A 491 -13.48 -15.41 0.72
N LEU A 492 -12.97 -14.18 0.77
CA LEU A 492 -13.35 -13.22 1.81
C LEU A 492 -14.80 -12.74 1.62
N ALA A 493 -15.24 -12.53 0.38
CA ALA A 493 -16.63 -12.18 0.08
C ALA A 493 -17.59 -13.32 0.50
N ALA A 494 -17.29 -14.56 0.13
CA ALA A 494 -18.10 -15.72 0.46
C ALA A 494 -18.16 -15.96 1.97
N SER A 495 -17.03 -15.90 2.67
CA SER A 495 -16.98 -16.04 4.14
C SER A 495 -17.72 -14.90 4.85
N THR A 496 -17.63 -13.66 4.33
CA THR A 496 -18.40 -12.52 4.85
C THR A 496 -19.90 -12.72 4.70
N VAL A 497 -20.37 -13.15 3.52
CA VAL A 497 -21.79 -13.45 3.29
C VAL A 497 -22.26 -14.60 4.16
N ALA A 498 -21.48 -15.68 4.25
CA ALA A 498 -21.78 -16.82 5.11
C ALA A 498 -21.89 -16.38 6.59
N LEU A 499 -20.98 -15.52 7.07
CA LEU A 499 -21.03 -14.97 8.41
C LEU A 499 -22.27 -14.10 8.63
N LEU A 500 -22.61 -13.20 7.70
CA LEU A 500 -23.82 -12.37 7.79
C LEU A 500 -25.11 -13.20 7.86
N VAL A 501 -25.17 -14.29 7.09
CA VAL A 501 -26.31 -15.23 7.11
C VAL A 501 -26.32 -16.02 8.43
N ALA A 502 -25.16 -16.52 8.86
CA ALA A 502 -25.02 -17.33 10.07
C ALA A 502 -25.34 -16.52 11.34
N VAL A 503 -24.91 -15.26 11.43
CA VAL A 503 -25.17 -14.34 12.57
C VAL A 503 -26.66 -14.03 12.76
N ARG A 504 -27.53 -14.34 11.78
CA ARG A 504 -28.99 -14.31 11.99
C ARG A 504 -29.43 -15.36 13.02
N ARG A 505 -28.67 -16.44 13.22
CA ARG A 505 -28.93 -17.42 14.28
C ARG A 505 -28.40 -16.90 15.62
N PRO A 506 -29.19 -16.99 16.71
CA PRO A 506 -28.81 -16.42 18.01
C PRO A 506 -27.56 -17.06 18.60
N VAL A 507 -27.33 -18.36 18.35
CA VAL A 507 -26.14 -19.09 18.81
C VAL A 507 -24.87 -18.55 18.17
N VAL A 508 -24.86 -18.37 16.84
CA VAL A 508 -23.71 -17.82 16.11
C VAL A 508 -23.45 -16.38 16.53
N ARG A 509 -24.50 -15.56 16.71
CA ARG A 509 -24.34 -14.19 17.22
C ARG A 509 -23.68 -14.16 18.60
N ARG A 510 -24.09 -15.05 19.51
CA ARG A 510 -23.46 -15.19 20.84
C ARG A 510 -22.02 -15.66 20.71
N LEU A 511 -21.75 -16.66 19.86
CA LEU A 511 -20.40 -17.16 19.63
C LEU A 511 -19.49 -16.08 19.06
N VAL A 512 -19.92 -15.35 18.03
CA VAL A 512 -19.16 -14.23 17.46
C VAL A 512 -18.91 -13.16 18.51
N ALA A 513 -19.93 -12.79 19.31
CA ALA A 513 -19.74 -11.83 20.39
C ALA A 513 -18.74 -12.34 21.44
N VAL A 514 -18.83 -13.60 21.86
CA VAL A 514 -17.92 -14.22 22.82
C VAL A 514 -16.51 -14.30 22.25
N VAL A 515 -16.32 -14.70 21.00
CA VAL A 515 -15.01 -14.74 20.32
C VAL A 515 -14.44 -13.35 20.15
N SER A 516 -15.24 -12.35 19.75
CA SER A 516 -14.80 -10.96 19.66
C SER A 516 -14.39 -10.41 21.03
N VAL A 517 -15.20 -10.66 22.07
CA VAL A 517 -14.89 -10.25 23.44
C VAL A 517 -13.66 -11.00 23.96
N ALA A 518 -13.53 -12.30 23.71
CA ALA A 518 -12.37 -13.11 24.09
C ALA A 518 -11.11 -12.72 23.30
N ALA A 519 -11.23 -12.26 22.05
CA ALA A 519 -10.11 -11.71 21.30
C ALA A 519 -9.66 -10.37 21.88
N VAL A 520 -10.59 -9.47 22.23
CA VAL A 520 -10.30 -8.18 22.86
C VAL A 520 -9.73 -8.37 24.28
N LEU A 521 -10.42 -9.18 25.09
CA LEU A 521 -10.02 -9.55 26.46
C LEU A 521 -8.90 -10.58 26.51
N GLY A 522 -8.50 -11.18 25.40
CA GLY A 522 -7.35 -12.08 25.29
C GLY A 522 -6.11 -11.35 24.78
N ALA A 523 -6.29 -10.36 23.90
CA ALA A 523 -5.23 -9.47 23.46
C ALA A 523 -4.71 -8.56 24.59
N LEU A 524 -5.54 -8.21 25.58
CA LEU A 524 -5.15 -7.37 26.72
C LEU A 524 -4.28 -8.13 27.76
N PRO A 525 -4.61 -9.37 28.18
CA PRO A 525 -3.79 -10.20 29.05
C PRO A 525 -2.60 -10.79 28.32
N VAL A 526 -2.66 -11.15 27.03
CA VAL A 526 -1.44 -11.55 26.30
C VAL A 526 -0.41 -10.42 26.30
N ARG A 527 -0.84 -9.15 26.28
CA ARG A 527 0.07 -8.00 26.44
C ARG A 527 0.62 -7.81 27.87
N LEU A 528 -0.11 -8.27 28.89
CA LEU A 528 0.29 -8.17 30.31
C LEU A 528 1.05 -9.42 30.80
N VAL A 529 0.80 -10.58 30.18
CA VAL A 529 1.33 -11.92 30.50
C VAL A 529 2.48 -12.31 29.56
N ALA A 530 2.63 -11.67 28.38
CA ALA A 530 3.87 -11.73 27.59
C ALA A 530 5.01 -10.95 28.27
N ARG A 531 5.28 -11.27 29.52
CA ARG A 531 6.63 -11.23 30.09
C ARG A 531 7.39 -12.36 29.42
N GLY A 532 8.28 -12.04 28.47
CA GLY A 532 9.15 -13.07 27.90
C GLY A 532 9.89 -12.74 26.60
N TRP A 533 9.82 -11.50 26.08
CA TRP A 533 10.66 -11.08 24.96
C TRP A 533 11.08 -9.61 25.10
N PRO A 534 12.38 -9.27 25.04
CA PRO A 534 13.49 -10.21 24.98
C PRO A 534 13.52 -11.13 26.22
N PRO A 535 13.96 -12.40 26.09
CA PRO A 535 14.03 -13.29 27.23
C PRO A 535 15.10 -12.79 28.22
N ALA A 536 14.88 -13.02 29.52
CA ALA A 536 15.87 -12.65 30.53
C ALA A 536 17.20 -13.38 30.26
N GLY A 537 18.32 -12.67 30.40
CA GLY A 537 19.66 -13.24 30.14
C GLY A 537 20.00 -13.50 28.67
N TRP A 538 19.22 -12.95 27.71
CA TRP A 538 19.59 -13.07 26.29
C TRP A 538 20.96 -12.47 26.00
N VAL A 539 21.72 -13.14 25.14
CA VAL A 539 23.08 -12.74 24.73
C VAL A 539 23.15 -12.41 23.24
N VAL A 540 22.27 -13.00 22.42
CA VAL A 540 22.10 -12.67 21.01
C VAL A 540 20.69 -13.02 20.54
N VAL A 541 20.15 -12.23 19.62
CA VAL A 541 18.89 -12.51 18.91
C VAL A 541 19.15 -12.42 17.41
N ALA A 542 18.80 -13.47 16.67
CA ALA A 542 18.63 -13.43 15.22
C ALA A 542 17.16 -13.10 14.90
N CYS A 543 16.95 -11.99 14.21
CA CYS A 543 15.62 -11.52 13.83
C CYS A 543 15.10 -12.26 12.59
N ALA A 544 13.82 -12.61 12.58
CA ALA A 544 13.16 -13.10 11.37
C ALA A 544 12.85 -11.93 10.41
N VAL A 545 13.81 -11.63 9.53
CA VAL A 545 13.73 -10.52 8.56
C VAL A 545 13.49 -10.95 7.11
N GLY A 546 13.12 -12.22 6.90
CA GLY A 546 13.00 -12.83 5.58
C GLY A 546 14.31 -13.51 5.16
N GLN A 547 14.60 -13.53 3.86
CA GLN A 547 15.90 -13.98 3.37
C GLN A 547 16.92 -12.85 3.61
N GLY A 548 17.68 -12.97 4.70
CA GLY A 548 18.68 -11.98 5.08
C GLY A 548 19.05 -12.01 6.56
N ASP A 549 19.89 -11.06 6.93
CA ASP A 549 20.56 -11.02 8.22
C ASP A 549 20.19 -9.78 9.03
N ALA A 550 19.75 -9.99 10.26
CA ALA A 550 19.69 -8.94 11.27
C ALA A 550 19.90 -9.59 12.65
N VAL A 551 21.06 -9.34 13.25
CA VAL A 551 21.46 -9.89 14.54
C VAL A 551 21.58 -8.76 15.55
N VAL A 552 21.08 -8.98 16.77
CA VAL A 552 21.06 -7.98 17.82
C VAL A 552 21.82 -8.51 19.03
N LEU A 553 22.65 -7.68 19.63
CA LEU A 553 23.44 -7.97 20.83
C LEU A 553 23.08 -6.95 21.93
N PRO A 554 22.70 -7.37 23.14
CA PRO A 554 22.32 -6.44 24.21
C PRO A 554 23.53 -5.65 24.70
N ILE A 555 23.34 -4.40 25.11
CA ILE A 555 24.32 -3.66 25.92
C ILE A 555 23.74 -3.41 27.32
N SER A 556 22.51 -2.89 27.35
CA SER A 556 21.73 -2.61 28.56
C SER A 556 20.25 -2.45 28.17
N ALA A 557 19.37 -2.21 29.15
CA ALA A 557 17.95 -2.02 28.87
C ALA A 557 17.71 -0.93 27.80
N GLY A 558 17.14 -1.32 26.66
CA GLY A 558 16.84 -0.43 25.54
C GLY A 558 18.04 0.00 24.67
N ARG A 559 19.25 -0.51 24.92
CA ARG A 559 20.46 -0.21 24.12
C ARG A 559 21.08 -1.52 23.60
N ALA A 560 21.35 -1.59 22.31
CA ALA A 560 21.89 -2.79 21.68
C ALA A 560 22.82 -2.47 20.50
N VAL A 561 23.80 -3.35 20.23
CA VAL A 561 24.51 -3.38 18.94
C VAL A 561 23.63 -4.14 17.95
N VAL A 562 23.55 -3.63 16.73
CA VAL A 562 22.85 -4.28 15.62
C VAL A 562 23.89 -4.65 14.57
N VAL A 563 23.85 -5.88 14.07
CA VAL A 563 24.71 -6.39 13.00
C VAL A 563 23.79 -6.75 11.84
N ASP A 564 23.94 -6.03 10.73
CA ASP A 564 23.08 -6.04 9.56
C ASP A 564 21.61 -5.67 9.84
N ALA A 565 20.83 -5.48 8.78
CA ALA A 565 19.49 -4.89 8.82
C ALA A 565 18.44 -5.64 7.97
N GLY A 566 18.80 -6.76 7.34
CA GLY A 566 17.91 -7.53 6.49
C GLY A 566 17.57 -6.84 5.17
N PRO A 567 16.66 -7.43 4.37
CA PRO A 567 16.19 -6.85 3.11
C PRO A 567 15.17 -5.72 3.28
N GLU A 568 14.36 -5.76 4.33
CA GLU A 568 13.16 -4.92 4.45
C GLU A 568 13.15 -4.07 5.74
N PRO A 569 12.99 -2.73 5.66
CA PRO A 569 13.01 -1.84 6.83
C PRO A 569 11.98 -2.19 7.91
N ALA A 570 10.80 -2.64 7.51
CA ALA A 570 9.71 -2.96 8.41
C ALA A 570 10.01 -4.17 9.31
N ALA A 571 10.69 -5.17 8.75
CA ALA A 571 10.97 -6.41 9.44
C ALA A 571 11.98 -6.19 10.59
N VAL A 572 13.10 -5.50 10.30
CA VAL A 572 14.11 -5.17 11.31
C VAL A 572 13.58 -4.17 12.34
N ASP A 573 12.80 -3.17 11.93
CA ASP A 573 12.13 -2.26 12.87
C ASP A 573 11.21 -3.02 13.83
N GLY A 574 10.41 -3.95 13.28
CA GLY A 574 9.55 -4.83 14.05
C GLY A 574 10.32 -5.62 15.10
N CYS A 575 11.44 -6.24 14.73
CA CYS A 575 12.29 -6.99 15.65
C CYS A 575 12.87 -6.09 16.76
N LEU A 576 13.49 -4.97 16.40
CA LEU A 576 14.10 -4.05 17.37
C LEU A 576 13.06 -3.45 18.33
N ARG A 577 11.82 -3.19 17.87
CA ARG A 577 10.70 -2.78 18.75
C ARG A 577 10.32 -3.88 19.72
N ARG A 578 10.24 -5.15 19.26
CA ARG A 578 9.95 -6.30 20.13
C ARG A 578 11.03 -6.50 21.19
N LEU A 579 12.28 -6.18 20.86
CA LEU A 579 13.41 -6.20 21.81
C LEU A 579 13.47 -4.96 22.73
N GLY A 580 12.61 -3.96 22.51
CA GLY A 580 12.59 -2.72 23.29
C GLY A 580 13.77 -1.80 23.02
N VAL A 581 14.50 -1.96 21.91
CA VAL A 581 15.67 -1.17 21.55
C VAL A 581 15.26 0.25 21.13
N ARG A 582 15.81 1.25 21.83
CA ARG A 582 15.58 2.69 21.61
C ARG A 582 16.84 3.40 21.11
N GLU A 583 18.01 2.85 21.44
CA GLU A 583 19.30 3.36 21.01
C GLU A 583 20.14 2.22 20.43
N VAL A 584 20.79 2.51 19.32
CA VAL A 584 21.76 1.63 18.66
C VAL A 584 23.12 2.34 18.71
N PRO A 585 23.93 2.12 19.76
CA PRO A 585 25.25 2.75 19.86
C PRO A 585 26.19 2.40 18.69
N LEU A 586 25.99 1.23 18.10
CA LEU A 586 26.75 0.75 16.96
C LEU A 586 25.86 -0.10 16.05
N LEU A 587 25.80 0.25 14.77
CA LEU A 587 25.34 -0.59 13.69
C LEU A 587 26.56 -1.11 12.93
N VAL A 588 26.71 -2.43 12.81
CA VAL A 588 27.76 -3.08 12.04
C VAL A 588 27.15 -3.58 10.74
N VAL A 589 27.74 -3.24 9.61
CA VAL A 589 27.40 -3.80 8.30
C VAL A 589 28.47 -4.83 7.95
N SER A 590 28.09 -6.07 7.67
CA SER A 590 29.04 -7.12 7.26
C SER A 590 29.52 -6.89 5.83
N HIS A 591 28.58 -6.74 4.88
CA HIS A 591 28.81 -6.37 3.49
C HIS A 591 27.54 -5.71 2.90
N TYR A 592 27.58 -5.30 1.63
CA TYR A 592 26.56 -4.40 1.06
C TYR A 592 25.46 -5.09 0.24
N HIS A 593 25.27 -6.41 0.33
CA HIS A 593 24.14 -7.03 -0.36
C HIS A 593 22.78 -6.63 0.26
N ALA A 594 21.75 -6.66 -0.57
CA ALA A 594 20.43 -6.11 -0.23
C ALA A 594 19.80 -6.82 0.98
N ASP A 595 20.01 -8.12 1.13
CA ASP A 595 19.63 -8.96 2.26
C ASP A 595 20.36 -8.66 3.57
N HIS A 596 21.39 -7.81 3.55
CA HIS A 596 22.07 -7.28 4.74
C HIS A 596 21.77 -5.80 5.00
N VAL A 597 21.66 -4.97 3.95
CA VAL A 597 21.56 -3.51 4.12
C VAL A 597 20.26 -2.88 3.61
N GLY A 598 19.41 -3.63 2.92
CA GLY A 598 18.14 -3.13 2.37
C GLY A 598 17.22 -2.53 3.43
N GLY A 599 17.24 -3.11 4.63
CA GLY A 599 16.44 -2.70 5.77
C GLY A 599 17.06 -1.61 6.65
N VAL A 600 18.21 -1.03 6.30
CA VAL A 600 18.97 -0.11 7.18
C VAL A 600 18.14 1.06 7.71
N ALA A 601 17.23 1.61 6.89
CA ALA A 601 16.33 2.69 7.31
C ALA A 601 15.42 2.28 8.49
N GLY A 602 15.08 1.00 8.59
CA GLY A 602 14.29 0.42 9.68
C GLY A 602 15.00 0.47 11.03
N VAL A 603 16.34 0.38 11.05
CA VAL A 603 17.15 0.49 12.27
C VAL A 603 17.05 1.90 12.86
N PHE A 604 17.10 2.93 12.00
CA PHE A 604 16.99 4.35 12.38
C PHE A 604 15.57 4.78 12.74
N ARG A 605 14.53 3.98 12.43
CA ARG A 605 13.13 4.33 12.63
C ARG A 605 12.81 4.49 14.13
N GLY A 606 12.68 5.73 14.59
CA GLY A 606 12.35 6.05 15.99
C GLY A 606 13.45 5.69 17.00
N ARG A 607 14.70 5.53 16.55
CA ARG A 607 15.85 5.18 17.38
C ARG A 607 17.03 6.10 17.09
N ARG A 608 17.85 6.36 18.10
CA ARG A 608 19.13 7.05 17.91
C ARG A 608 20.21 6.03 17.54
N VAL A 609 20.80 6.16 16.36
CA VAL A 609 21.97 5.38 15.95
C VAL A 609 23.21 6.27 16.08
N ALA A 610 24.18 5.88 16.90
CA ALA A 610 25.34 6.74 17.17
C ALA A 610 26.47 6.58 16.14
N ALA A 611 26.77 5.35 15.75
CA ALA A 611 27.80 5.04 14.76
C ALA A 611 27.38 3.88 13.86
N VAL A 612 27.87 3.90 12.62
CA VAL A 612 27.76 2.83 11.63
C VAL A 612 29.18 2.44 11.22
N VAL A 613 29.52 1.15 11.32
CA VAL A 613 30.79 0.61 10.85
C VAL A 613 30.57 -0.33 9.67
N THR A 614 31.45 -0.26 8.68
CA THR A 614 31.31 -0.98 7.41
C THR A 614 32.64 -1.62 6.97
N PRO A 615 32.62 -2.64 6.09
CA PRO A 615 33.86 -3.15 5.48
C PRO A 615 34.51 -2.11 4.57
N ALA A 616 35.79 -2.34 4.28
CA ALA A 616 36.53 -1.58 3.29
C ALA A 616 36.12 -1.92 1.85
N TRP A 617 35.63 -3.13 1.61
CA TRP A 617 35.12 -3.55 0.31
C TRP A 617 33.78 -2.88 0.02
N GLY A 618 33.73 -2.02 -0.99
CA GLY A 618 32.61 -1.10 -1.26
C GLY A 618 31.46 -1.65 -2.09
N GLU A 619 31.50 -2.93 -2.49
CA GLU A 619 30.53 -3.50 -3.43
C GLU A 619 29.44 -4.33 -2.73
N PRO A 620 28.21 -4.32 -3.28
CA PRO A 620 27.74 -3.49 -4.40
C PRO A 620 27.49 -2.02 -4.02
N GLU A 621 27.71 -1.10 -4.99
CA GLU A 621 27.56 0.36 -4.79
C GLU A 621 26.16 0.77 -4.31
N GLY A 622 25.11 0.09 -4.80
CA GLY A 622 23.72 0.37 -4.41
C GLY A 622 23.49 0.19 -2.91
N GLY A 623 24.01 -0.88 -2.33
CA GLY A 623 23.91 -1.13 -0.89
C GLY A 623 24.75 -0.15 -0.07
N GLN A 624 25.95 0.20 -0.55
CA GLN A 624 26.76 1.24 0.07
C GLN A 624 26.04 2.60 0.09
N GLY A 625 25.36 2.94 -1.00
CA GLY A 625 24.53 4.15 -1.11
C GLY A 625 23.40 4.19 -0.07
N LEU A 626 22.71 3.06 0.14
CA LEU A 626 21.65 2.96 1.14
C LEU A 626 22.17 3.20 2.57
N VAL A 627 23.28 2.56 2.94
CA VAL A 627 23.91 2.74 4.26
C VAL A 627 24.35 4.18 4.47
N ARG A 628 25.00 4.78 3.46
CA ARG A 628 25.46 6.18 3.53
C ARG A 628 24.27 7.14 3.68
N ALA A 629 23.22 6.96 2.88
CA ALA A 629 22.02 7.80 2.96
C ALA A 629 21.35 7.71 4.33
N ALA A 630 21.21 6.51 4.89
CA ALA A 630 20.63 6.31 6.22
C ALA A 630 21.50 6.91 7.33
N ALA A 631 22.82 6.73 7.28
CA ALA A 631 23.74 7.32 8.26
C ALA A 631 23.70 8.85 8.24
N VAL A 632 23.67 9.47 7.05
CA VAL A 632 23.55 10.93 6.89
C VAL A 632 22.22 11.43 7.42
N ALA A 633 21.11 10.80 7.02
CA ALA A 633 19.77 11.18 7.48
C ALA A 633 19.64 11.06 9.01
N GLY A 634 20.22 10.01 9.60
CA GLY A 634 20.23 9.78 11.03
C GLY A 634 21.31 10.51 11.82
N ARG A 635 22.17 11.29 11.16
CA ARG A 635 23.34 11.98 11.75
C ARG A 635 24.28 11.04 12.53
N ALA A 636 24.42 9.80 12.05
CA ALA A 636 25.32 8.80 12.65
C ALA A 636 26.73 8.93 12.08
N ARG A 637 27.74 8.66 12.90
CA ARG A 637 29.14 8.61 12.44
C ARG A 637 29.37 7.35 11.61
N LEU A 638 29.71 7.51 10.33
CA LEU A 638 30.06 6.41 9.43
C LEU A 638 31.59 6.22 9.40
N SER A 639 32.08 5.00 9.60
CA SER A 639 33.51 4.68 9.53
C SER A 639 33.78 3.28 9.00
N THR A 640 34.79 3.15 8.14
CA THR A 640 35.29 1.86 7.66
C THR A 640 36.21 1.19 8.68
N VAL A 641 36.10 -0.12 8.85
CA VAL A 641 36.93 -0.90 9.78
C VAL A 641 37.55 -2.13 9.11
N SER A 642 38.59 -2.70 9.73
CA SER A 642 39.33 -3.88 9.25
C SER A 642 39.59 -4.86 10.40
N ALA A 643 40.16 -6.03 10.07
CA ALA A 643 40.62 -7.00 11.07
C ALA A 643 41.48 -6.33 12.16
N GLY A 644 41.24 -6.73 13.42
CA GLY A 644 41.86 -6.15 14.61
C GLY A 644 41.09 -4.97 15.22
N TRP A 645 40.10 -4.40 14.52
CA TRP A 645 39.23 -3.38 15.12
C TRP A 645 38.41 -3.97 16.28
N ALA A 646 38.31 -3.22 17.38
CA ALA A 646 37.60 -3.63 18.58
C ALA A 646 36.65 -2.54 19.08
N TYR A 647 35.56 -2.97 19.69
CA TYR A 647 34.56 -2.10 20.30
C TYR A 647 34.06 -2.69 21.61
N ARG A 648 33.85 -1.84 22.61
CA ARG A 648 33.32 -2.26 23.91
C ARG A 648 32.28 -1.28 24.41
N ALA A 649 31.12 -1.80 24.79
CA ALA A 649 30.06 -1.04 25.44
C ALA A 649 29.33 -1.91 26.47
N GLY A 650 29.35 -1.48 27.73
CA GLY A 650 28.80 -2.27 28.83
C GLY A 650 29.46 -3.64 28.94
N GLY A 651 28.63 -4.70 29.01
CA GLY A 651 29.08 -6.10 29.03
C GLY A 651 29.30 -6.73 27.65
N THR A 652 29.32 -5.93 26.59
CA THR A 652 29.40 -6.38 25.20
C THR A 652 30.67 -5.88 24.54
N GLU A 653 31.46 -6.83 24.03
CA GLU A 653 32.71 -6.60 23.33
C GLU A 653 32.65 -7.20 21.94
N LEU A 654 33.14 -6.49 20.93
CA LEU A 654 33.23 -6.95 19.54
C LEU A 654 34.67 -6.82 19.07
N VAL A 655 35.15 -7.82 18.33
CA VAL A 655 36.43 -7.81 17.63
C VAL A 655 36.21 -8.28 16.20
N VAL A 656 36.68 -7.51 15.22
CA VAL A 656 36.67 -7.90 13.81
C VAL A 656 37.85 -8.84 13.57
N LEU A 657 37.57 -10.07 13.15
CA LEU A 657 38.56 -11.11 12.85
C LEU A 657 38.95 -11.11 11.37
N GLY A 658 38.02 -10.75 10.47
CA GLY A 658 38.22 -10.82 9.02
C GLY A 658 37.43 -9.76 8.22
N PRO A 659 37.71 -9.65 6.91
CA PRO A 659 38.70 -10.46 6.19
C PRO A 659 40.14 -10.06 6.56
N PRO A 660 41.12 -10.99 6.58
CA PRO A 660 42.50 -10.68 6.95
C PRO A 660 43.22 -9.79 5.93
N HIS A 661 42.81 -9.86 4.67
CA HIS A 661 43.19 -9.01 3.55
C HIS A 661 42.02 -8.99 2.54
N PRO A 662 41.89 -8.00 1.66
CA PRO A 662 40.82 -8.01 0.66
C PRO A 662 40.93 -9.21 -0.29
N LEU A 663 39.90 -10.05 -0.36
CA LEU A 663 39.83 -11.18 -1.28
C LEU A 663 39.33 -10.70 -2.66
N ARG A 664 39.90 -11.23 -3.75
CA ARG A 664 39.54 -10.89 -5.13
C ARG A 664 39.52 -12.14 -6.01
N GLY A 665 38.61 -12.18 -6.97
CA GLY A 665 38.50 -13.31 -7.91
C GLY A 665 37.98 -14.59 -7.26
N THR A 666 37.24 -14.45 -6.15
CA THR A 666 36.52 -15.54 -5.50
C THR A 666 35.17 -15.78 -6.18
N ARG A 667 34.40 -16.80 -5.74
CA ARG A 667 33.03 -16.99 -6.27
C ARG A 667 32.16 -15.75 -6.10
N SER A 668 32.27 -15.07 -4.96
CA SER A 668 31.55 -13.86 -4.63
C SER A 668 32.44 -12.95 -3.78
N ASP A 669 33.11 -12.01 -4.43
CA ASP A 669 34.01 -11.07 -3.75
C ASP A 669 33.29 -10.24 -2.68
N PRO A 670 32.04 -9.74 -2.87
CA PRO A 670 31.32 -9.07 -1.79
C PRO A 670 31.08 -9.97 -0.57
N ASN A 671 30.71 -11.24 -0.77
CA ASN A 671 30.46 -12.18 0.33
C ASN A 671 31.75 -12.53 1.08
N ASN A 672 32.83 -12.82 0.35
CA ASN A 672 34.14 -13.16 0.88
C ASN A 672 34.96 -11.96 1.39
N ASN A 673 34.34 -10.77 1.46
CA ASN A 673 34.88 -9.62 2.16
C ASN A 673 33.91 -9.15 3.26
N SER A 674 33.17 -10.09 3.86
CA SER A 674 32.27 -9.81 4.97
C SER A 674 33.06 -9.44 6.23
N LEU A 675 32.62 -8.44 7.01
CA LEU A 675 33.19 -8.28 8.35
C LEU A 675 32.85 -9.48 9.22
N VAL A 676 33.83 -10.35 9.46
CA VAL A 676 33.69 -11.49 10.37
C VAL A 676 33.96 -11.01 11.79
N VAL A 677 32.91 -10.99 12.61
CA VAL A 677 32.93 -10.40 13.95
C VAL A 677 32.81 -11.47 15.02
N ARG A 678 33.68 -11.43 16.03
CA ARG A 678 33.50 -12.15 17.28
C ARG A 678 32.98 -11.20 18.34
N ALA A 679 31.80 -11.49 18.88
CA ALA A 679 31.23 -10.80 20.01
C ALA A 679 31.38 -11.62 21.30
N THR A 680 31.56 -10.94 22.43
CA THR A 680 31.49 -11.52 23.77
C THR A 680 30.41 -10.79 24.54
N VAL A 681 29.37 -11.51 24.98
CA VAL A 681 28.25 -10.94 25.75
C VAL A 681 28.04 -11.80 26.98
N ALA A 682 28.16 -11.20 28.17
CA ALA A 682 28.03 -11.90 29.45
C ALA A 682 28.90 -13.19 29.54
N GLY A 683 30.11 -13.14 28.97
CA GLY A 683 31.05 -14.27 28.94
C GLY A 683 30.81 -15.31 27.84
N VAL A 684 29.74 -15.20 27.05
CA VAL A 684 29.44 -16.08 25.91
C VAL A 684 30.07 -15.50 24.64
N ARG A 685 30.89 -16.28 23.93
CA ARG A 685 31.46 -15.91 22.62
C ARG A 685 30.51 -16.29 21.51
N ILE A 686 30.28 -15.34 20.62
CA ILE A 686 29.36 -15.41 19.50
C ILE A 686 30.16 -15.08 18.24
N LEU A 687 30.13 -15.94 17.23
CA LEU A 687 30.76 -15.67 15.93
C LEU A 687 29.70 -15.27 14.89
N LEU A 688 29.93 -14.13 14.23
CA LEU A 688 29.07 -13.51 13.24
C LEU A 688 29.86 -13.34 11.93
N PRO A 689 29.90 -14.36 11.06
CA PRO A 689 30.73 -14.37 9.85
C PRO A 689 30.12 -13.64 8.65
N GLY A 690 28.97 -12.97 8.78
CA GLY A 690 28.24 -12.44 7.64
C GLY A 690 27.98 -13.54 6.61
N ASP A 691 28.39 -13.30 5.37
CA ASP A 691 28.23 -14.24 4.26
C ASP A 691 29.55 -14.82 3.77
N ALA A 692 30.58 -14.80 4.61
CA ALA A 692 31.87 -15.44 4.34
C ALA A 692 31.67 -16.86 3.77
N GLU A 693 32.08 -17.06 2.51
CA GLU A 693 32.07 -18.36 1.87
C GLU A 693 33.38 -19.10 2.16
N THR A 694 33.56 -20.24 1.49
CA THR A 694 34.71 -21.13 1.71
C THR A 694 36.06 -20.42 1.60
N GLU A 695 36.23 -19.48 0.68
CA GLU A 695 37.48 -18.74 0.46
C GLU A 695 37.84 -17.85 1.66
N GLU A 696 36.90 -17.05 2.17
CA GLU A 696 37.14 -16.23 3.36
C GLU A 696 37.31 -17.08 4.62
N GLN A 697 36.52 -18.15 4.75
CA GLN A 697 36.63 -19.11 5.86
C GLN A 697 38.02 -19.77 5.92
N ARG A 698 38.59 -20.15 4.77
CA ARG A 698 39.97 -20.67 4.68
C ARG A 698 41.00 -19.60 4.99
N ALA A 699 40.84 -18.39 4.46
CA ALA A 699 41.75 -17.29 4.76
C ALA A 699 41.82 -16.99 6.27
N LEU A 700 40.71 -17.15 6.99
CA LEU A 700 40.68 -17.05 8.45
C LEU A 700 41.41 -18.21 9.14
N LEU A 701 41.20 -19.45 8.70
CA LEU A 701 41.87 -20.63 9.25
C LEU A 701 43.40 -20.57 9.06
N ASP A 702 43.85 -20.09 7.90
CA ASP A 702 45.28 -19.96 7.59
C ASP A 702 45.95 -18.90 8.46
N ARG A 703 45.21 -17.86 8.87
CA ARG A 703 45.76 -16.70 9.56
C ARG A 703 45.58 -16.74 11.08
N LEU A 704 44.52 -17.38 11.56
CA LEU A 704 44.14 -17.37 12.98
C LEU A 704 44.32 -18.74 13.60
N PRO A 705 44.81 -18.83 14.86
CA PRO A 705 44.84 -20.10 15.56
C PRO A 705 43.40 -20.61 15.78
N PRO A 706 43.14 -21.93 15.76
CA PRO A 706 41.79 -22.49 15.94
C PRO A 706 41.07 -21.98 17.20
N ALA A 707 41.81 -21.70 18.27
CA ALA A 707 41.27 -21.13 19.50
C ALA A 707 40.64 -19.74 19.34
N ALA A 708 41.06 -18.95 18.35
CA ALA A 708 40.52 -17.62 18.07
C ALA A 708 39.12 -17.66 17.44
N LEU A 709 38.81 -18.74 16.70
CA LEU A 709 37.54 -18.99 16.02
C LEU A 709 36.50 -19.69 16.93
N ARG A 710 36.91 -20.21 18.08
CA ARG A 710 36.02 -20.86 19.05
C ARG A 710 34.91 -19.92 19.53
N ALA A 711 33.66 -20.37 19.38
CA ALA A 711 32.48 -19.63 19.85
C ALA A 711 31.40 -20.60 20.32
N GLU A 712 30.70 -20.27 21.40
CA GLU A 712 29.58 -21.06 21.90
C GLU A 712 28.31 -20.86 21.05
N VAL A 713 28.16 -19.70 20.41
CA VAL A 713 27.07 -19.40 19.46
C VAL A 713 27.65 -19.05 18.09
N LEU A 714 27.12 -19.64 17.02
CA LEU A 714 27.45 -19.30 15.63
C LEU A 714 26.21 -18.76 14.93
N LYS A 715 26.28 -17.57 14.34
CA LYS A 715 25.41 -17.23 13.20
C LYS A 715 25.98 -17.95 11.99
N VAL A 716 25.22 -18.85 11.39
CA VAL A 716 25.68 -19.64 10.25
C VAL A 716 25.87 -18.72 9.05
N ALA A 717 27.04 -18.77 8.41
CA ALA A 717 27.36 -17.88 7.31
C ALA A 717 26.41 -18.06 6.12
N HIS A 718 26.15 -16.98 5.37
CA HIS A 718 25.47 -17.03 4.07
C HIS A 718 24.14 -17.79 4.11
N HIS A 719 23.33 -17.49 5.13
CA HIS A 719 22.01 -18.07 5.39
C HIS A 719 21.97 -19.62 5.44
N GLY A 720 23.12 -20.26 5.62
CA GLY A 720 23.25 -21.72 5.54
C GLY A 720 23.49 -22.26 4.13
N SER A 721 24.16 -21.51 3.26
CA SER A 721 24.62 -21.94 1.94
C SER A 721 25.45 -23.23 1.98
N ALA A 722 25.54 -23.94 0.85
CA ALA A 722 26.40 -25.11 0.69
C ALA A 722 27.91 -24.77 0.75
N TYR A 723 28.26 -23.49 0.61
CA TYR A 723 29.64 -23.01 0.55
C TYR A 723 30.26 -22.79 1.93
N GLN A 724 30.30 -23.84 2.73
CA GLN A 724 30.91 -23.86 4.07
C GLN A 724 32.13 -24.77 4.07
N ASP A 725 33.22 -24.33 4.68
CA ASP A 725 34.39 -25.16 4.94
C ASP A 725 34.17 -25.99 6.22
N PRO A 726 34.18 -27.33 6.16
CA PRO A 726 34.02 -28.17 7.34
C PRO A 726 35.08 -27.90 8.43
N ALA A 727 36.33 -27.59 8.04
CA ALA A 727 37.39 -27.30 8.99
C ALA A 727 37.15 -25.99 9.76
N PHE A 728 36.42 -25.04 9.14
CA PHE A 728 35.99 -23.81 9.79
C PHE A 728 34.95 -24.12 10.86
N LEU A 729 33.90 -24.89 10.52
CA LEU A 729 32.86 -25.30 11.47
C LEU A 729 33.43 -26.13 12.64
N ASP A 730 34.36 -27.05 12.34
CA ASP A 730 35.07 -27.87 13.32
C ASP A 730 36.01 -27.06 14.24
N SER A 731 36.48 -25.90 13.79
CA SER A 731 37.27 -24.96 14.58
C SER A 731 36.39 -24.10 15.49
N VAL A 732 35.21 -23.69 15.02
CA VAL A 732 34.24 -22.92 15.80
C VAL A 732 33.65 -23.74 16.95
N ARG A 733 33.23 -24.98 16.66
CA ARG A 733 32.52 -25.91 17.58
C ARG A 733 31.38 -25.25 18.38
N PRO A 734 30.33 -24.74 17.71
CA PRO A 734 29.24 -24.07 18.38
C PRO A 734 28.35 -25.03 19.16
N ALA A 735 27.88 -24.59 20.33
CA ALA A 735 26.80 -25.26 21.06
C ALA A 735 25.42 -24.86 20.50
N VAL A 736 25.30 -23.65 19.97
CA VAL A 736 24.08 -23.12 19.32
C VAL A 736 24.42 -22.56 17.95
N ALA A 737 23.67 -22.96 16.93
CA ALA A 737 23.77 -22.42 15.57
C ALA A 737 22.47 -21.70 15.20
N LEU A 738 22.55 -20.40 14.94
CA LEU A 738 21.45 -19.57 14.47
C LEU A 738 21.54 -19.46 12.95
N VAL A 739 20.47 -19.81 12.24
CA VAL A 739 20.38 -19.76 10.77
C VAL A 739 19.35 -18.72 10.37
N PRO A 740 19.75 -17.46 10.10
CA PRO A 740 18.87 -16.46 9.50
C PRO A 740 18.59 -16.86 8.05
N VAL A 741 17.34 -17.22 7.76
CA VAL A 741 16.87 -17.69 6.46
C VAL A 741 15.37 -17.40 6.31
N GLY A 742 14.94 -17.14 5.07
CA GLY A 742 13.56 -16.81 4.74
C GLY A 742 12.69 -18.04 4.43
N THR A 743 11.40 -17.96 4.79
CA THR A 743 10.39 -18.97 4.43
C THR A 743 10.21 -19.03 2.91
N GLY A 744 10.27 -20.24 2.34
CA GLY A 744 10.07 -20.45 0.91
C GLY A 744 11.17 -19.87 0.02
N ASN A 745 12.39 -19.66 0.56
CA ASN A 745 13.51 -19.17 -0.23
C ASN A 745 13.86 -20.13 -1.38
N THR A 746 14.17 -19.59 -2.55
CA THR A 746 14.48 -20.36 -3.76
C THR A 746 15.97 -20.70 -3.90
N TYR A 747 16.81 -20.27 -2.97
CA TYR A 747 18.26 -20.46 -2.97
C TYR A 747 18.68 -21.87 -2.51
N GLY A 748 17.73 -22.67 -2.02
CA GLY A 748 18.02 -23.98 -1.45
C GLY A 748 18.71 -23.90 -0.08
N HIS A 749 18.53 -22.79 0.64
CA HIS A 749 19.09 -22.59 1.98
C HIS A 749 18.06 -22.93 3.07
N PRO A 750 18.50 -23.41 4.24
CA PRO A 750 19.84 -23.93 4.52
C PRO A 750 20.09 -25.29 3.84
N HIS A 751 21.33 -25.55 3.46
CA HIS A 751 21.72 -26.79 2.79
C HIS A 751 21.63 -27.99 3.76
N PRO A 752 21.04 -29.14 3.37
CA PRO A 752 20.87 -30.29 4.26
C PRO A 752 22.17 -30.85 4.84
N GLU A 753 23.25 -30.88 4.05
CA GLU A 753 24.55 -31.42 4.51
C GLU A 753 25.18 -30.55 5.59
N LEU A 754 25.01 -29.23 5.51
CA LEU A 754 25.46 -28.29 6.54
C LEU A 754 24.71 -28.54 7.86
N LEU A 755 23.39 -28.68 7.80
CA LEU A 755 22.58 -29.00 8.97
C LEU A 755 23.00 -30.34 9.60
N ALA A 756 23.26 -31.35 8.77
CA ALA A 756 23.73 -32.65 9.23
C ALA A 756 25.13 -32.57 9.86
N HIS A 757 26.03 -31.75 9.32
CA HIS A 757 27.35 -31.51 9.91
C HIS A 757 27.25 -30.81 11.28
N LEU A 758 26.47 -29.73 11.39
CA LEU A 758 26.24 -29.03 12.67
C LEU A 758 25.58 -29.94 13.71
N ALA A 759 24.61 -30.76 13.31
CA ALA A 759 23.95 -31.72 14.20
C ALA A 759 24.91 -32.82 14.69
N ARG A 760 25.79 -33.34 13.83
CA ARG A 760 26.85 -34.30 14.23
C ARG A 760 27.86 -33.68 15.19
N GLY A 761 28.13 -32.38 15.04
CA GLY A 761 28.95 -31.61 15.98
C GLY A 761 28.29 -31.32 17.33
N GLY A 762 27.02 -31.70 17.51
CA GLY A 762 26.24 -31.51 18.74
C GLY A 762 25.60 -30.12 18.89
N ALA A 763 25.61 -29.30 17.84
CA ALA A 763 25.03 -27.96 17.89
C ALA A 763 23.49 -28.00 17.89
N ARG A 764 22.87 -27.20 18.74
CA ARG A 764 21.43 -26.91 18.66
C ARG A 764 21.17 -25.89 17.56
N VAL A 765 20.56 -26.33 16.46
CA VAL A 765 20.25 -25.46 15.32
C VAL A 765 18.86 -24.82 15.48
N LEU A 766 18.77 -23.50 15.26
CA LEU A 766 17.50 -22.76 15.14
C LEU A 766 17.46 -22.03 13.80
N ARG A 767 16.29 -21.99 13.16
CA ARG A 767 16.11 -21.37 11.84
C ARG A 767 14.99 -20.35 11.86
N THR A 768 15.23 -19.14 11.38
CA THR A 768 14.23 -18.06 11.45
C THR A 768 12.99 -18.30 10.60
N ASP A 769 13.09 -19.13 9.55
CA ASP A 769 11.97 -19.48 8.68
C ASP A 769 10.92 -20.39 9.34
N THR A 770 11.31 -21.10 10.40
CA THR A 770 10.46 -22.04 11.14
C THR A 770 10.25 -21.61 12.59
N ASP A 771 11.26 -21.03 13.22
CA ASP A 771 11.29 -20.66 14.64
C ASP A 771 10.97 -19.16 14.88
N GLY A 772 10.89 -18.34 13.83
CA GLY A 772 10.71 -16.89 13.96
C GLY A 772 11.95 -16.19 14.54
N ASP A 773 11.77 -15.20 15.42
CA ASP A 773 12.93 -14.59 16.09
C ASP A 773 13.56 -15.62 17.04
N ALA A 774 14.87 -15.88 16.89
CA ALA A 774 15.59 -16.88 17.67
C ALA A 774 16.62 -16.22 18.59
N ALA A 775 16.58 -16.53 19.89
CA ALA A 775 17.48 -16.00 20.90
C ALA A 775 18.32 -17.11 21.54
N ALA A 776 19.59 -16.81 21.79
CA ALA A 776 20.40 -17.55 22.76
C ALA A 776 20.39 -16.78 24.09
N VAL A 777 20.24 -17.51 25.19
CA VAL A 777 20.17 -16.97 26.56
C VAL A 777 21.22 -17.64 27.43
N SER A 778 21.87 -16.86 28.28
CA SER A 778 22.79 -17.33 29.31
C SER A 778 22.10 -17.23 30.67
N GLY A 779 22.10 -18.32 31.43
CA GLY A 779 21.57 -18.37 32.79
C GLY A 779 22.33 -19.36 33.68
N ASP A 780 21.86 -19.55 34.91
CA ASP A 780 22.56 -20.35 35.93
C ASP A 780 22.80 -21.82 35.55
N ARG A 781 22.06 -22.35 34.57
CA ARG A 781 22.18 -23.72 34.04
C ARG A 781 22.96 -23.81 32.73
N GLY A 782 23.60 -22.73 32.29
CA GLY A 782 24.34 -22.64 31.03
C GLY A 782 23.55 -21.97 29.89
N LEU A 783 23.99 -22.23 28.66
CA LEU A 783 23.40 -21.65 27.45
C LEU A 783 22.10 -22.38 27.07
N ALA A 784 21.02 -21.62 26.87
CA ALA A 784 19.74 -22.13 26.37
C ALA A 784 19.26 -21.31 25.18
N VAL A 785 18.19 -21.76 24.52
CA VAL A 785 17.64 -21.12 23.32
C VAL A 785 16.15 -20.89 23.48
N VAL A 786 15.67 -19.75 22.99
CA VAL A 786 14.26 -19.35 23.05
C VAL A 786 13.87 -18.84 21.67
N ALA A 787 12.77 -19.36 21.13
CA ALA A 787 12.25 -18.97 19.83
C ALA A 787 10.87 -18.31 19.98
N ARG A 788 10.61 -17.29 19.17
CA ARG A 788 9.32 -16.61 19.06
C ARG A 788 8.67 -17.01 17.74
N GLY A 789 8.14 -18.23 17.73
CA GLY A 789 7.57 -18.86 16.53
C GLY A 789 6.46 -18.07 15.85
N VAL A 790 6.39 -18.21 14.53
CA VAL A 790 5.12 -18.43 13.81
C VAL A 790 4.75 -19.89 14.09
N PRO A 791 3.52 -20.24 14.51
CA PRO A 791 3.18 -21.64 14.73
C PRO A 791 3.39 -22.44 13.43
N ALA A 792 4.07 -23.59 13.54
CA ALA A 792 4.27 -24.52 12.45
C ALA A 792 2.92 -24.94 11.86
N GLY A 793 2.59 -24.44 10.66
CA GLY A 793 1.35 -24.72 9.98
C GLY A 793 1.24 -23.95 8.67
N GLY A 794 1.87 -24.47 7.62
CA GLY A 794 1.76 -23.94 6.26
C GLY A 794 2.69 -24.66 5.30
N ARG A 795 2.33 -25.88 4.92
CA ARG A 795 2.73 -26.44 3.62
C ARG A 795 1.81 -25.86 2.55
#